data_AF-A0A4V3J719-F1
#
_entry.id   AF-A0A4V3J719-F1
#
_cell.length_a   1.000
_cell.length_b   1.000
_cell.length_c   1.000
_cell.angle_alpha   90.00
_cell.angle_beta   90.00
_cell.angle_gamma   90.00
#
_symmetry.space_group_name_H-M   'P 1'
#
loop_
_entity.id
_entity.type
_entity.pdbx_description
1 polymer ?
#
loop_
_entity_poly.entity_id
_entity_poly.type
_entity_poly.pdbx_seq_one_letter_code
_entity_poly.pdbx_strand_id
1 'polypeptide(L)'
;MTPRLAVVVPVYNVEEFLGSCLRSLAEQTMPDFEVVMVNDGSTDGSPRIAREFAARDGRFRLVEQENAGLGAARNAGVREARGTYLAFVDSDDIVPPDAYERMLAALEESGSDFVTGNVHRLRSDGVSRQSPMFRKAMEADRSGTHVTRDWGLLGDRIACNKVFRRTFWDRHGLAFPEGVLFEDTPVMIPLHFLADAVDVLKDPVYLWRDRHGSITNGRARPRAVRDRAAAVIAASGFLAGKAGETEGTPEGELWAEAKRRYDRTVFSGDLWLFMEALPHGDAEYHEAFLEHAGAFAATVDRSVVDGLPLALRVRWRLVAQRRAGDLMAFMAYEKSNPDAFRVRGLRRRRADYPGIGGLPRETVALKRSDVPLTAQLTHAAWDDEGLLRLKGFAYIRNLPAGRIVARARVAWLRSGRWRVLPLKLRTVRAREATYRSNQGLHSYDRSGFETVVDPRRIVTKRRSTTWNVEMGVVSGLLPRTGPVRMSGLPALPVRYLEDFLRVAVTLSTGRLRLRTERVAARLVAHEGCGGAVRLHGRLAPGESQAIDFVRVENWHTKEAHDVPAVVNGRDFSADVPLGLFRPEVDERTGEPRKADPWGVALIRDGGERTPLAAHPEVEPGRYGLRPGRELLALANASGNLELRDQTVRPLVDRVTWDGELVLEGSHPGDGTRTGELLLVHGGHGDEAVLPVRIDGGRFTAALRPEAVPGKAGTLPLAEGRWNLFLREPGESDPAEYTPVCVAPGTDRGLPLTRTLSGREITLKRHAHYGLHLRSGSALPPADRGGPRQRRLRETYAAQRGGPLRDAVLYCSFDGRQYSDSPRAIHEELVGHGTELEHLWVVRDQQVDVPESAAPIAMWSAEWYEALARCRHIVTNTQLPDWFERAEGQFVVQTWHGTPLKRIGRDLAGHASGDTAYMATLPARAAQWSVLVSPNRFSTPLLRGAFGHTGAVLECGYPRNDLLHAVDREKVAASVRERLGIPEDRRVVLYAPTWRENQPKRGGRYGLDLRIDLAAAERAIGDDQVLLVRRHYLVGGTVPESDFVRDVTRYPDVSELLLISDVLVTDYSSLMFDFAQTGRPMLFHTYDLDHYRDTLRGFYFDFAAQAPGPLLTTGDEVIEALRDPRAATAAYADAYDRFREVFCDLDDGHAAAGVVDAMLAGAVRGDGMPEGGRA
;
A
#
# COMPACT_ATOMS: atom_id res chain seq x y z
N MET A 1 39.09 -28.11 17.95
CA MET A 1 37.93 -28.99 17.68
C MET A 1 37.46 -28.69 16.26
N THR A 2 36.96 -29.69 15.53
CA THR A 2 36.37 -29.46 14.19
C THR A 2 35.07 -28.68 14.36
N PRO A 3 34.87 -27.55 13.68
CA PRO A 3 33.64 -26.78 13.82
C PRO A 3 32.45 -27.62 13.34
N ARG A 4 31.29 -27.47 13.99
CA ARG A 4 30.08 -28.19 13.56
C ARG A 4 29.50 -27.58 12.27
N LEU A 5 29.43 -26.26 12.17
CA LEU A 5 28.96 -25.55 10.97
C LEU A 5 30.09 -24.70 10.33
N ALA A 6 30.16 -24.68 9.01
CA ALA A 6 30.96 -23.71 8.26
C ALA A 6 30.06 -22.80 7.43
N VAL A 7 30.17 -21.48 7.66
CA VAL A 7 29.42 -20.45 6.97
C VAL A 7 30.32 -19.77 5.94
N VAL A 8 29.99 -19.88 4.66
CA VAL A 8 30.74 -19.25 3.56
C VAL A 8 30.15 -17.88 3.25
N VAL A 9 31.00 -16.85 3.28
CA VAL A 9 30.61 -15.44 3.03
C VAL A 9 31.44 -14.89 1.86
N PRO A 10 30.91 -14.84 0.62
CA PRO A 10 31.57 -14.19 -0.50
C PRO A 10 31.52 -12.66 -0.37
N VAL A 11 32.67 -12.01 -0.53
CA VAL A 11 32.85 -10.56 -0.31
C VAL A 11 33.37 -9.92 -1.59
N TYR A 12 32.59 -9.00 -2.17
CA TYR A 12 32.99 -8.16 -3.30
C TYR A 12 32.33 -6.78 -3.22
N ASN A 13 33.12 -5.73 -3.01
CA ASN A 13 32.70 -4.32 -3.03
C ASN A 13 31.41 -4.05 -2.22
N VAL A 14 31.46 -4.35 -0.91
CA VAL A 14 30.31 -4.34 0.01
C VAL A 14 30.65 -3.70 1.36
N GLU A 15 31.58 -2.74 1.37
CA GLU A 15 32.12 -2.10 2.59
C GLU A 15 31.01 -1.61 3.54
N GLU A 16 29.97 -0.97 2.98
CA GLU A 16 28.86 -0.39 3.75
C GLU A 16 28.10 -1.43 4.59
N PHE A 17 27.94 -2.66 4.10
CA PHE A 17 27.05 -3.65 4.71
C PHE A 17 27.80 -4.79 5.42
N LEU A 18 29.04 -5.05 5.02
CA LEU A 18 29.83 -6.19 5.49
C LEU A 18 29.93 -6.24 7.02
N GLY A 19 30.16 -5.09 7.67
CA GLY A 19 30.28 -5.02 9.12
C GLY A 19 29.02 -5.48 9.85
N SER A 20 27.83 -5.23 9.30
CA SER A 20 26.55 -5.68 9.88
C SER A 20 26.32 -7.17 9.68
N CYS A 21 26.68 -7.70 8.51
CA CYS A 21 26.62 -9.13 8.19
C CYS A 21 27.49 -9.94 9.15
N LEU A 22 28.78 -9.59 9.25
CA LEU A 22 29.74 -10.29 10.11
C LEU A 22 29.39 -10.19 11.60
N ARG A 23 28.83 -9.06 12.05
CA ARG A 23 28.32 -8.92 13.42
C ARG A 23 27.17 -9.89 13.70
N SER A 24 26.21 -10.02 12.78
CA SER A 24 25.08 -10.94 12.94
C SER A 24 25.51 -12.41 13.02
N LEU A 25 26.62 -12.76 12.36
CA LEU A 25 27.25 -14.07 12.48
C LEU A 25 27.97 -14.22 13.82
N ALA A 26 28.70 -13.20 14.27
CA ALA A 26 29.40 -13.24 15.55
C ALA A 26 28.45 -13.38 16.75
N GLU A 27 27.24 -12.82 16.64
CA GLU A 27 26.16 -12.84 17.64
C GLU A 27 25.30 -14.11 17.62
N GLN A 28 25.63 -15.11 16.79
CA GLN A 28 24.91 -16.40 16.81
C GLN A 28 25.02 -17.07 18.19
N THR A 29 23.88 -17.55 18.67
CA THR A 29 23.68 -18.22 19.97
C THR A 29 24.45 -19.54 20.09
N MET A 30 24.67 -20.23 18.97
CA MET A 30 25.50 -21.43 18.88
C MET A 30 26.96 -21.05 18.65
N PRO A 31 27.92 -21.42 19.53
CA PRO A 31 29.32 -20.98 19.40
C PRO A 31 30.20 -21.88 18.50
N ASP A 32 29.76 -23.10 18.16
CA ASP A 32 30.55 -24.12 17.47
C ASP A 32 30.39 -24.04 15.93
N PHE A 33 30.92 -22.97 15.35
CA PHE A 33 30.97 -22.77 13.90
C PHE A 33 32.24 -22.01 13.47
N GLU A 34 32.52 -22.03 12.18
CA GLU A 34 33.50 -21.16 11.53
C GLU A 34 32.83 -20.29 10.44
N VAL A 35 33.45 -19.16 10.13
CA VAL A 35 33.06 -18.26 9.04
C VAL A 35 34.23 -18.16 8.07
N VAL A 36 34.01 -18.60 6.83
CA VAL A 36 34.98 -18.51 5.74
C VAL A 36 34.60 -17.34 4.84
N MET A 37 35.25 -16.19 5.08
CA MET A 37 35.09 -14.98 4.27
C MET A 37 35.98 -15.08 3.04
N VAL A 38 35.39 -15.09 1.84
CA VAL A 38 36.15 -15.15 0.58
C VAL A 38 36.10 -13.79 -0.09
N ASN A 39 37.19 -13.04 0.00
CA ASN A 39 37.34 -11.77 -0.70
C ASN A 39 37.69 -12.01 -2.18
N ASP A 40 36.74 -11.69 -3.05
CA ASP A 40 36.79 -11.92 -4.50
C ASP A 40 37.38 -10.70 -5.23
N GLY A 41 38.52 -10.19 -4.75
CA GLY A 41 39.20 -9.04 -5.35
C GLY A 41 38.51 -7.68 -5.14
N SER A 42 37.94 -7.43 -3.95
CA SER A 42 37.31 -6.13 -3.65
C SER A 42 38.32 -4.96 -3.75
N THR A 43 37.84 -3.81 -4.24
CA THR A 43 38.60 -2.57 -4.42
C THR A 43 38.23 -1.46 -3.43
N ASP A 44 37.24 -1.70 -2.57
CA ASP A 44 36.80 -0.81 -1.49
C ASP A 44 37.39 -1.23 -0.13
N GLY A 45 36.88 -0.69 0.99
CA GLY A 45 37.34 -1.04 2.34
C GLY A 45 36.88 -2.41 2.85
N SER A 46 36.18 -3.23 2.06
CA SER A 46 35.72 -4.57 2.47
C SER A 46 36.86 -5.48 2.98
N PRO A 47 38.05 -5.56 2.34
CA PRO A 47 39.13 -6.42 2.80
C PRO A 47 39.66 -6.00 4.17
N ARG A 48 39.68 -4.69 4.48
CA ARG A 48 40.09 -4.17 5.78
C ARG A 48 39.14 -4.66 6.87
N ILE A 49 37.83 -4.50 6.65
CA ILE A 49 36.79 -4.96 7.60
C ILE A 49 36.91 -6.47 7.85
N ALA A 50 37.07 -7.27 6.79
CA ALA A 50 37.19 -8.72 6.94
C ALA A 50 38.45 -9.13 7.73
N ARG A 51 39.59 -8.47 7.52
CA ARG A 51 40.82 -8.71 8.31
C ARG A 51 40.65 -8.33 9.78
N GLU A 52 39.98 -7.22 10.08
CA GLU A 52 39.68 -6.78 11.44
C GLU A 52 38.83 -7.82 12.19
N PHE A 53 37.80 -8.39 11.54
CA PHE A 53 36.99 -9.46 12.14
C PHE A 53 37.78 -10.75 12.36
N ALA A 54 38.56 -11.20 11.37
CA ALA A 54 39.40 -12.40 11.50
C ALA A 54 40.47 -12.27 12.61
N ALA A 55 40.99 -11.05 12.85
CA ALA A 55 41.93 -10.79 13.93
C ALA A 55 41.25 -10.77 15.32
N ARG A 56 39.98 -10.37 15.39
CA ARG A 56 39.23 -10.21 16.65
C ARG A 56 38.54 -11.49 17.11
N ASP A 57 38.07 -12.33 16.19
CA ASP A 57 37.29 -13.53 16.48
C ASP A 57 37.86 -14.73 15.72
N GLY A 58 38.43 -15.68 16.46
CA GLY A 58 39.10 -16.86 15.90
C GLY A 58 38.19 -17.81 15.13
N ARG A 59 36.86 -17.60 15.15
CA ARG A 59 35.90 -18.31 14.29
C ARG A 59 35.93 -17.80 12.84
N PHE A 60 36.44 -16.60 12.59
CA PHE A 60 36.43 -15.95 11.28
C PHE A 60 37.78 -16.13 10.57
N ARG A 61 37.72 -16.52 9.29
CA ARG A 61 38.90 -16.71 8.45
C ARG A 61 38.71 -16.03 7.10
N LEU A 62 39.70 -15.26 6.70
CA LEU A 62 39.74 -14.60 5.39
C LEU A 62 40.52 -15.46 4.39
N VAL A 63 39.94 -15.61 3.19
CA VAL A 63 40.55 -16.20 1.99
C VAL A 63 40.54 -15.12 0.92
N GLU A 64 41.69 -14.85 0.30
CA GLU A 64 41.82 -13.85 -0.76
C GLU A 64 41.99 -14.54 -2.12
N GLN A 65 41.25 -14.07 -3.13
CA GLN A 65 41.38 -14.50 -4.51
C GLN A 65 41.23 -13.31 -5.47
N GLU A 66 41.67 -13.49 -6.71
CA GLU A 66 41.33 -12.57 -7.81
C GLU A 66 39.84 -12.69 -8.16
N ASN A 67 39.23 -11.59 -8.63
CA ASN A 67 37.81 -11.54 -8.95
C ASN A 67 37.43 -12.58 -10.03
N ALA A 68 36.69 -13.60 -9.61
CA ALA A 68 36.18 -14.67 -10.45
C ALA A 68 34.64 -14.82 -10.40
N GLY A 69 33.97 -13.97 -9.61
CA GLY A 69 32.53 -13.92 -9.45
C GLY A 69 31.99 -14.77 -8.29
N LEU A 70 30.72 -14.50 -7.94
CA LEU A 70 30.05 -15.04 -6.75
C LEU A 70 30.10 -16.57 -6.63
N GLY A 71 29.84 -17.30 -7.73
CA GLY A 71 29.91 -18.77 -7.74
C GLY A 71 31.30 -19.31 -7.44
N ALA A 72 32.35 -18.70 -8.01
CA ALA A 72 33.73 -19.09 -7.78
C ALA A 72 34.14 -18.83 -6.32
N ALA A 73 33.74 -17.68 -5.75
CA ALA A 73 33.97 -17.35 -4.35
C ALA A 73 33.28 -18.34 -3.39
N ARG A 74 32.02 -18.72 -3.67
CA ARG A 74 31.32 -19.75 -2.89
C ARG A 74 32.02 -21.12 -2.98
N ASN A 75 32.45 -21.53 -4.18
CA ASN A 75 33.20 -22.78 -4.38
C ASN A 75 34.54 -22.78 -3.64
N ALA A 76 35.27 -21.67 -3.65
CA ALA A 76 36.51 -21.50 -2.89
C ALA A 76 36.24 -21.64 -1.38
N GLY A 77 35.19 -21.02 -0.87
CA GLY A 77 34.78 -21.16 0.52
C GLY A 77 34.45 -22.61 0.90
N VAL A 78 33.75 -23.36 0.04
CA VAL A 78 33.44 -24.78 0.28
C VAL A 78 34.69 -25.65 0.35
N ARG A 79 35.69 -25.41 -0.52
CA ARG A 79 36.97 -26.12 -0.48
C ARG A 79 37.72 -25.88 0.84
N GLU A 80 37.60 -24.66 1.36
CA GLU A 80 38.27 -24.23 2.57
C GLU A 80 37.51 -24.62 3.85
N ALA A 81 36.20 -24.84 3.78
CA ALA A 81 35.34 -25.19 4.90
C ALA A 81 35.72 -26.54 5.54
N ARG A 82 35.69 -26.60 6.87
CA ARG A 82 35.99 -27.77 7.72
C ARG A 82 34.78 -28.26 8.50
N GLY A 83 33.66 -27.53 8.44
CA GLY A 83 32.40 -27.86 9.11
C GLY A 83 31.76 -29.18 8.68
N THR A 84 31.11 -29.87 9.63
CA THR A 84 30.24 -31.03 9.33
C THR A 84 28.95 -30.65 8.59
N TYR A 85 28.55 -29.39 8.73
CA TYR A 85 27.48 -28.75 7.98
C TYR A 85 28.00 -27.54 7.22
N LEU A 86 27.33 -27.17 6.13
CA LEU A 86 27.63 -26.01 5.29
C LEU A 86 26.45 -25.03 5.26
N ALA A 87 26.74 -23.74 5.27
CA ALA A 87 25.79 -22.66 5.01
C ALA A 87 26.43 -21.56 4.17
N PHE A 88 25.60 -20.74 3.51
CA PHE A 88 26.04 -19.60 2.71
C PHE A 88 25.32 -18.33 3.17
N VAL A 89 26.02 -17.20 3.18
CA VAL A 89 25.43 -15.90 3.53
C VAL A 89 25.96 -14.85 2.57
N ASP A 90 25.07 -14.08 1.96
CA ASP A 90 25.48 -12.95 1.13
C ASP A 90 25.95 -11.80 2.03
N SER A 91 27.04 -11.14 1.65
CA SER A 91 27.78 -10.19 2.50
C SER A 91 27.05 -8.88 2.83
N ASP A 92 25.88 -8.65 2.22
CA ASP A 92 24.98 -7.52 2.48
C ASP A 92 23.77 -7.85 3.37
N ASP A 93 23.59 -9.11 3.73
CA ASP A 93 22.44 -9.63 4.47
C ASP A 93 22.72 -9.88 5.96
N ILE A 94 21.66 -10.21 6.71
CA ILE A 94 21.72 -10.47 8.16
C ILE A 94 21.12 -11.84 8.49
N VAL A 95 21.73 -12.55 9.43
CA VAL A 95 21.22 -13.82 9.98
C VAL A 95 20.67 -13.59 11.40
N PRO A 96 19.42 -14.01 11.71
CA PRO A 96 18.87 -13.91 13.07
C PRO A 96 19.71 -14.69 14.11
N PRO A 97 19.84 -14.24 15.37
CA PRO A 97 20.78 -14.81 16.36
C PRO A 97 20.60 -16.30 16.68
N ASP A 98 19.39 -16.84 16.53
CA ASP A 98 19.04 -18.24 16.84
C ASP A 98 18.85 -19.13 15.60
N ALA A 99 19.13 -18.59 14.41
CA ALA A 99 18.80 -19.25 13.15
C ALA A 99 19.54 -20.58 12.97
N TYR A 100 20.86 -20.58 13.13
CA TYR A 100 21.65 -21.80 12.92
C TYR A 100 21.44 -22.84 14.03
N GLU A 101 21.19 -22.42 15.27
CA GLU A 101 20.83 -23.33 16.36
C GLU A 101 19.55 -24.10 16.00
N ARG A 102 18.48 -23.40 15.60
CA ARG A 102 17.21 -24.02 15.20
C ARG A 102 17.35 -24.91 13.97
N MET A 103 18.11 -24.47 12.97
CA MET A 103 18.32 -25.23 11.74
C MET A 103 19.09 -26.53 11.99
N LEU A 104 20.17 -26.48 12.78
CA LEU A 104 20.94 -27.67 13.11
C LEU A 104 20.16 -28.63 14.00
N ALA A 105 19.39 -28.13 14.97
CA ALA A 105 18.53 -28.95 15.81
C ALA A 105 17.53 -29.75 14.96
N ALA A 106 16.87 -29.10 13.98
CA ALA A 106 15.96 -29.78 13.07
C ALA A 106 16.64 -30.90 12.26
N LEU A 107 17.84 -30.62 11.72
CA LEU A 107 18.61 -31.60 10.96
C LEU A 107 19.04 -32.82 11.77
N GLU A 108 19.38 -32.62 13.04
CA GLU A 108 19.79 -33.70 13.93
C GLU A 108 18.62 -34.55 14.39
N GLU A 109 17.48 -33.92 14.67
CA GLU A 109 16.26 -34.63 15.04
C GLU A 109 15.73 -35.48 13.87
N SER A 110 15.73 -34.93 12.66
CA SER A 110 15.10 -35.57 11.50
C SER A 110 16.02 -36.51 10.72
N GLY A 111 17.33 -36.27 10.77
CA GLY A 111 18.30 -36.91 9.87
C GLY A 111 18.27 -36.42 8.42
N SER A 112 17.55 -35.33 8.11
CA SER A 112 17.42 -34.78 6.76
C SER A 112 18.77 -34.34 6.17
N ASP A 113 18.86 -34.28 4.84
CA ASP A 113 20.08 -33.87 4.13
C ASP A 113 20.35 -32.38 4.23
N PHE A 114 19.29 -31.57 4.26
CA PHE A 114 19.35 -30.14 4.48
C PHE A 114 18.04 -29.59 5.06
N VAL A 115 18.12 -28.39 5.62
CA VAL A 115 17.00 -27.64 6.15
C VAL A 115 16.91 -26.30 5.43
N THR A 116 15.69 -25.86 5.16
CA THR A 116 15.40 -24.53 4.61
C THR A 116 14.48 -23.76 5.55
N GLY A 117 14.70 -22.44 5.67
CA GLY A 117 13.88 -21.60 6.53
C GLY A 117 13.33 -20.36 5.83
N ASN A 118 12.49 -19.64 6.55
CA ASN A 118 11.78 -18.49 6.01
C ASN A 118 12.70 -17.27 5.83
N VAL A 119 12.37 -16.46 4.83
CA VAL A 119 13.18 -15.29 4.45
C VAL A 119 12.35 -14.03 4.57
N HIS A 120 12.85 -13.07 5.34
CA HIS A 120 12.26 -11.76 5.45
C HIS A 120 13.09 -10.74 4.66
N ARG A 121 12.42 -9.81 3.99
CA ARG A 121 13.08 -8.66 3.38
C ARG A 121 13.29 -7.59 4.43
N LEU A 122 14.55 -7.24 4.68
CA LEU A 122 14.97 -6.12 5.51
C LEU A 122 14.98 -4.84 4.66
N ARG A 123 14.12 -3.90 4.99
CA ARG A 123 14.02 -2.62 4.29
C ARG A 123 14.95 -1.58 4.91
N SER A 124 15.17 -0.48 4.17
CA SER A 124 15.97 0.66 4.62
C SER A 124 15.45 1.32 5.90
N ASP A 125 14.17 1.14 6.23
CA ASP A 125 13.54 1.61 7.48
C ASP A 125 13.75 0.66 8.68
N GLY A 126 14.57 -0.40 8.52
CA GLY A 126 14.82 -1.41 9.54
C GLY A 126 13.68 -2.44 9.72
N VAL A 127 12.54 -2.28 9.03
CA VAL A 127 11.40 -3.20 9.15
C VAL A 127 11.62 -4.44 8.28
N SER A 128 11.51 -5.62 8.87
CA SER A 128 11.55 -6.89 8.14
C SER A 128 10.14 -7.39 7.79
N ARG A 129 9.95 -7.92 6.58
CA ARG A 129 8.67 -8.54 6.15
C ARG A 129 8.89 -9.81 5.36
N GLN A 130 8.08 -10.83 5.60
CA GLN A 130 8.16 -12.09 4.83
C GLN A 130 8.15 -11.85 3.32
N SER A 131 9.15 -12.42 2.65
CA SER A 131 9.30 -12.34 1.20
C SER A 131 8.15 -13.09 0.50
N PRO A 132 7.49 -12.50 -0.51
CA PRO A 132 6.38 -13.14 -1.23
C PRO A 132 6.73 -14.50 -1.85
N MET A 133 8.00 -14.69 -2.24
CA MET A 133 8.51 -15.93 -2.84
C MET A 133 8.37 -17.13 -1.89
N PHE A 134 8.53 -16.89 -0.58
CA PHE A 134 8.58 -17.94 0.44
C PHE A 134 7.26 -18.16 1.17
N ARG A 135 6.25 -17.31 0.95
CA ARG A 135 4.99 -17.36 1.73
C ARG A 135 4.31 -18.73 1.70
N LYS A 136 4.32 -19.39 0.54
CA LYS A 136 3.71 -20.72 0.38
C LYS A 136 4.64 -21.83 0.89
N ALA A 137 5.91 -21.77 0.49
CA ALA A 137 6.90 -22.77 0.89
C ALA A 137 7.09 -22.82 2.42
N MET A 138 7.03 -21.67 3.09
CA MET A 138 7.33 -21.52 4.52
C MET A 138 6.08 -21.23 5.36
N GLU A 139 4.92 -21.77 4.94
CA GLU A 139 3.65 -21.57 5.64
C GLU A 139 3.57 -22.32 6.99
N ALA A 140 4.27 -23.45 7.11
CA ALA A 140 4.29 -24.28 8.31
C ALA A 140 5.59 -25.08 8.38
N ASP A 141 5.97 -25.49 9.59
CA ASP A 141 7.10 -26.40 9.80
C ASP A 141 6.80 -27.77 9.23
N ARG A 142 7.80 -28.40 8.59
CA ARG A 142 7.69 -29.76 8.04
C ARG A 142 9.00 -30.47 8.28
N SER A 143 9.00 -31.53 9.06
CA SER A 143 10.18 -32.36 9.25
C SER A 143 10.22 -33.51 8.25
N GLY A 144 11.39 -33.79 7.67
CA GLY A 144 11.63 -34.94 6.80
C GLY A 144 10.73 -35.02 5.56
N THR A 145 10.35 -33.87 4.98
CA THR A 145 9.53 -33.80 3.76
C THR A 145 10.37 -34.02 2.50
N HIS A 146 9.79 -33.86 1.31
CA HIS A 146 10.49 -33.93 0.03
C HIS A 146 9.77 -33.05 -1.01
N VAL A 147 10.49 -32.53 -2.01
CA VAL A 147 9.92 -31.62 -3.04
C VAL A 147 8.74 -32.24 -3.82
N THR A 148 8.71 -33.55 -3.98
CA THR A 148 7.60 -34.25 -4.67
C THR A 148 6.36 -34.41 -3.79
N ARG A 149 6.53 -34.37 -2.46
CA ARG A 149 5.42 -34.32 -1.48
C ARG A 149 4.93 -32.90 -1.27
N ASP A 150 5.83 -31.92 -1.43
CA ASP A 150 5.53 -30.49 -1.34
C ASP A 150 6.15 -29.67 -2.48
N TRP A 151 5.40 -29.57 -3.58
CA TRP A 151 5.78 -28.80 -4.76
C TRP A 151 5.92 -27.29 -4.51
N GLY A 152 5.54 -26.79 -3.32
CA GLY A 152 5.82 -25.41 -2.92
C GLY A 152 7.32 -25.11 -2.85
N LEU A 153 8.15 -26.12 -2.57
CA LEU A 153 9.61 -26.00 -2.45
C LEU A 153 10.31 -25.64 -3.76
N LEU A 154 9.67 -25.86 -4.93
CA LEU A 154 10.20 -25.38 -6.22
C LEU A 154 10.34 -23.85 -6.30
N GLY A 155 9.66 -23.11 -5.41
CA GLY A 155 9.81 -21.65 -5.30
C GLY A 155 11.05 -21.22 -4.51
N ASP A 156 11.65 -22.12 -3.73
CA ASP A 156 12.82 -21.85 -2.91
C ASP A 156 14.11 -22.26 -3.65
N ARG A 157 14.79 -21.25 -4.21
CA ARG A 157 15.88 -21.43 -5.19
C ARG A 157 17.18 -20.74 -4.82
N ILE A 158 17.29 -20.24 -3.59
CA ILE A 158 18.48 -19.51 -3.13
C ILE A 158 19.30 -20.39 -2.20
N ALA A 159 20.61 -20.21 -2.13
CA ALA A 159 21.45 -20.98 -1.21
C ALA A 159 21.36 -20.50 0.24
N CYS A 160 21.15 -19.20 0.46
CA CYS A 160 21.49 -18.54 1.72
C CYS A 160 20.52 -18.80 2.89
N ASN A 161 19.32 -19.30 2.62
CA ASN A 161 18.36 -19.67 3.67
C ASN A 161 18.42 -21.14 4.10
N LYS A 162 19.57 -21.82 3.86
CA LYS A 162 19.74 -23.26 4.05
C LYS A 162 20.99 -23.62 4.86
N VAL A 163 20.91 -24.76 5.53
CA VAL A 163 22.05 -25.48 6.11
C VAL A 163 22.05 -26.89 5.54
N PHE A 164 23.19 -27.35 5.05
CA PHE A 164 23.37 -28.63 4.37
C PHE A 164 24.28 -29.56 5.16
N ARG A 165 24.02 -30.87 5.16
CA ARG A 165 25.02 -31.85 5.57
C ARG A 165 26.17 -31.87 4.58
N ARG A 166 27.41 -31.75 5.07
CA ARG A 166 28.61 -31.77 4.22
C ARG A 166 28.73 -33.05 3.42
N THR A 167 28.44 -34.20 4.05
CA THR A 167 28.46 -35.51 3.39
C THR A 167 27.49 -35.62 2.22
N PHE A 168 26.31 -35.01 2.34
CA PHE A 168 25.33 -34.94 1.25
C PHE A 168 25.85 -34.06 0.10
N TRP A 169 26.38 -32.88 0.43
CA TRP A 169 26.95 -31.96 -0.55
C TRP A 169 28.08 -32.61 -1.37
N ASP A 170 29.01 -33.27 -0.69
CA ASP A 170 30.17 -33.90 -1.30
C ASP A 170 29.77 -35.16 -2.10
N ARG A 171 28.82 -35.98 -1.60
CA ARG A 171 28.31 -37.19 -2.27
C ARG A 171 27.78 -36.90 -3.67
N HIS A 172 27.13 -35.76 -3.86
CA HIS A 172 26.55 -35.36 -5.14
C HIS A 172 27.44 -34.41 -5.94
N GLY A 173 28.66 -34.11 -5.47
CA GLY A 173 29.61 -33.24 -6.17
C GLY A 173 29.05 -31.85 -6.46
N LEU A 174 28.28 -31.29 -5.53
CA LEU A 174 27.60 -30.01 -5.75
C LEU A 174 28.61 -28.85 -5.82
N ALA A 175 28.48 -28.01 -6.84
CA ALA A 175 29.30 -26.82 -7.04
C ALA A 175 28.50 -25.74 -7.79
N PHE A 176 28.75 -24.48 -7.48
CA PHE A 176 28.13 -23.35 -8.16
C PHE A 176 28.79 -23.12 -9.54
N PRO A 177 28.01 -22.84 -10.60
CA PRO A 177 28.59 -22.47 -11.88
C PRO A 177 29.34 -21.13 -11.79
N GLU A 178 30.51 -21.06 -12.43
CA GLU A 178 31.41 -19.89 -12.39
C GLU A 178 31.16 -18.96 -13.61
N GLY A 179 31.44 -17.67 -13.45
CA GLY A 179 31.31 -16.67 -14.54
C GLY A 179 29.88 -16.25 -14.93
N VAL A 180 28.85 -16.74 -14.24
CA VAL A 180 27.43 -16.46 -14.54
C VAL A 180 26.74 -15.73 -13.39
N LEU A 181 25.70 -14.95 -13.70
CA LEU A 181 24.75 -14.47 -12.70
C LEU A 181 23.69 -15.55 -12.40
N PHE A 182 23.12 -15.53 -11.18
CA PHE A 182 22.04 -16.43 -10.75
C PHE A 182 22.45 -17.90 -10.63
N GLU A 183 23.64 -18.13 -10.09
CA GLU A 183 24.28 -19.42 -9.91
C GLU A 183 23.58 -20.37 -8.92
N ASP A 184 22.65 -19.86 -8.09
CA ASP A 184 21.88 -20.69 -7.16
C ASP A 184 20.96 -21.69 -7.87
N THR A 185 20.17 -21.23 -8.86
CA THR A 185 19.09 -22.04 -9.45
C THR A 185 19.58 -23.38 -10.04
N PRO A 186 20.69 -23.42 -10.80
CA PRO A 186 21.25 -24.66 -11.35
C PRO A 186 21.70 -25.67 -10.30
N VAL A 187 21.93 -25.24 -9.05
CA VAL A 187 22.34 -26.12 -7.94
C VAL A 187 21.15 -26.47 -7.06
N MET A 188 20.41 -25.46 -6.60
CA MET A 188 19.34 -25.63 -5.61
C MET A 188 18.16 -26.44 -6.13
N ILE A 189 17.81 -26.31 -7.42
CA ILE A 189 16.71 -27.10 -7.99
C ILE A 189 17.08 -28.58 -8.06
N PRO A 190 18.20 -29.01 -8.68
CA PRO A 190 18.63 -30.40 -8.59
C PRO A 190 18.77 -30.92 -7.15
N LEU A 191 19.33 -30.10 -6.25
CA LEU A 191 19.55 -30.45 -4.84
C LEU A 191 18.25 -30.88 -4.14
N HIS A 192 17.15 -30.16 -4.34
CA HIS A 192 15.84 -30.53 -3.78
C HIS A 192 15.35 -31.92 -4.20
N PHE A 193 15.76 -32.41 -5.37
CA PHE A 193 15.38 -33.73 -5.88
C PHE A 193 16.42 -34.83 -5.59
N LEU A 194 17.67 -34.44 -5.31
CA LEU A 194 18.74 -35.38 -4.93
C LEU A 194 18.72 -35.71 -3.43
N ALA A 195 18.11 -34.86 -2.61
CA ALA A 195 17.94 -35.11 -1.19
C ALA A 195 16.90 -36.21 -0.93
N ASP A 196 17.18 -37.07 0.02
CA ASP A 196 16.26 -38.10 0.51
C ASP A 196 15.15 -37.46 1.37
N ALA A 197 15.53 -36.47 2.18
CA ALA A 197 14.61 -35.73 3.04
C ALA A 197 15.06 -34.29 3.32
N VAL A 198 14.09 -33.40 3.54
CA VAL A 198 14.29 -31.96 3.78
C VAL A 198 13.45 -31.49 4.95
N ASP A 199 14.03 -30.68 5.83
CA ASP A 199 13.27 -29.94 6.86
C ASP A 199 12.90 -28.53 6.38
N VAL A 200 11.74 -28.05 6.79
CA VAL A 200 11.22 -26.71 6.47
C VAL A 200 10.86 -26.01 7.77
N LEU A 201 11.41 -24.81 7.97
CA LEU A 201 11.09 -23.94 9.11
C LEU A 201 10.24 -22.73 8.67
N LYS A 202 9.12 -22.50 9.34
CA LYS A 202 8.21 -21.37 9.10
C LYS A 202 8.77 -20.05 9.61
N ASP A 203 9.62 -20.09 10.62
CA ASP A 203 10.17 -18.91 11.27
C ASP A 203 11.37 -18.35 10.47
N PRO A 204 11.61 -17.03 10.50
CA PRO A 204 12.69 -16.43 9.73
C PRO A 204 14.05 -16.96 10.18
N VAL A 205 14.86 -17.35 9.20
CA VAL A 205 16.28 -17.76 9.39
C VAL A 205 17.22 -16.85 8.60
N TYR A 206 16.68 -15.92 7.80
CA TYR A 206 17.47 -15.06 6.93
C TYR A 206 16.77 -13.72 6.68
N LEU A 207 17.51 -12.62 6.81
CA LEU A 207 17.05 -11.26 6.56
C LEU A 207 17.75 -10.71 5.30
N TRP A 208 17.03 -10.77 4.19
CA TRP A 208 17.48 -10.31 2.88
C TRP A 208 17.32 -8.78 2.76
N ARG A 209 18.42 -8.04 2.68
CA ARG A 209 18.45 -6.59 2.56
C ARG A 209 18.00 -6.11 1.17
N ASP A 210 17.07 -5.15 1.16
CA ASP A 210 16.68 -4.43 -0.05
C ASP A 210 17.62 -3.24 -0.24
N ARG A 211 18.58 -3.34 -1.18
CA ARG A 211 19.52 -2.25 -1.50
C ARG A 211 19.55 -1.89 -2.99
N HIS A 212 19.87 -0.63 -3.26
CA HIS A 212 20.12 -0.13 -4.62
C HIS A 212 21.38 -0.79 -5.21
N GLY A 213 21.37 -1.07 -6.51
CA GLY A 213 22.48 -1.74 -7.19
C GLY A 213 22.52 -3.27 -7.08
N SER A 214 21.66 -3.90 -6.26
CA SER A 214 21.53 -5.37 -6.24
C SER A 214 21.24 -5.92 -7.64
N ILE A 215 21.85 -7.08 -7.97
CA ILE A 215 21.63 -7.81 -9.22
C ILE A 215 20.13 -8.03 -9.48
N THR A 216 19.34 -8.21 -8.42
CA THR A 216 17.89 -8.41 -8.47
C THR A 216 17.07 -7.17 -8.85
N ASN A 217 17.66 -5.97 -8.75
CA ASN A 217 17.03 -4.68 -9.05
C ASN A 217 17.40 -4.16 -10.45
N GLY A 218 18.54 -4.60 -11.03
CA GLY A 218 18.97 -4.25 -12.40
C GLY A 218 18.46 -5.18 -13.50
N ARG A 219 17.14 -5.41 -13.59
CA ARG A 219 16.55 -6.47 -14.44
C ARG A 219 16.57 -6.19 -15.94
N ALA A 220 16.53 -4.93 -16.36
CA ALA A 220 16.52 -4.52 -17.77
C ALA A 220 17.94 -4.49 -18.39
N ARG A 221 18.75 -5.53 -18.15
CA ARG A 221 20.11 -5.66 -18.70
C ARG A 221 20.20 -6.92 -19.56
N PRO A 222 20.73 -6.86 -20.80
CA PRO A 222 20.84 -8.02 -21.69
C PRO A 222 21.54 -9.23 -21.05
N ARG A 223 22.67 -9.00 -20.37
CA ARG A 223 23.40 -10.05 -19.64
C ARG A 223 22.55 -10.72 -18.56
N ALA A 224 21.73 -9.96 -17.83
CA ALA A 224 20.93 -10.51 -16.73
C ALA A 224 19.85 -11.48 -17.24
N VAL A 225 19.16 -11.15 -18.35
CA VAL A 225 18.19 -12.07 -18.94
C VAL A 225 18.85 -13.29 -19.56
N ARG A 226 20.00 -13.13 -20.24
CA ARG A 226 20.79 -14.23 -20.79
C ARG A 226 21.20 -15.23 -19.70
N ASP A 227 21.87 -14.75 -18.66
CA ASP A 227 22.40 -15.59 -17.59
C ASP A 227 21.24 -16.24 -16.80
N ARG A 228 20.12 -15.52 -16.59
CA ARG A 228 18.92 -16.11 -15.97
C ARG A 228 18.30 -17.21 -16.83
N ALA A 229 18.18 -17.01 -18.13
CA ALA A 229 17.65 -18.00 -19.06
C ALA A 229 18.55 -19.24 -19.09
N ALA A 230 19.87 -19.07 -19.14
CA ALA A 230 20.83 -20.17 -19.06
C ALA A 230 20.67 -20.96 -17.75
N ALA A 231 20.53 -20.28 -16.61
CA ALA A 231 20.34 -20.93 -15.32
C ALA A 231 19.06 -21.78 -15.26
N VAL A 232 17.92 -21.28 -15.78
CA VAL A 232 16.68 -22.05 -15.79
C VAL A 232 16.67 -23.17 -16.82
N ILE A 233 17.36 -22.99 -17.96
CA ILE A 233 17.57 -24.04 -18.96
C ILE A 233 18.40 -25.18 -18.36
N ALA A 234 19.48 -24.88 -17.63
CA ALA A 234 20.32 -25.89 -16.99
C ALA A 234 19.52 -26.76 -16.00
N ALA A 235 18.75 -26.12 -15.10
CA ALA A 235 17.91 -26.85 -14.14
C ALA A 235 16.79 -27.67 -14.83
N SER A 236 16.14 -27.13 -15.87
CA SER A 236 15.13 -27.89 -16.64
C SER A 236 15.76 -29.05 -17.40
N GLY A 237 16.96 -28.86 -17.94
CA GLY A 237 17.76 -29.87 -18.62
C GLY A 237 18.18 -31.02 -17.71
N PHE A 238 18.57 -30.74 -16.46
CA PHE A 238 18.84 -31.78 -15.45
C PHE A 238 17.63 -32.70 -15.24
N LEU A 239 16.44 -32.11 -15.02
CA LEU A 239 15.20 -32.88 -14.83
C LEU A 239 14.82 -33.67 -16.08
N ALA A 240 15.05 -33.11 -17.27
CA ALA A 240 14.84 -33.81 -18.54
C ALA A 240 15.79 -35.00 -18.72
N GLY A 241 17.07 -34.82 -18.38
CA GLY A 241 18.08 -35.89 -18.44
C GLY A 241 17.70 -37.06 -17.54
N LYS A 242 17.30 -36.79 -16.29
CA LYS A 242 16.82 -37.84 -15.36
C LYS A 242 15.57 -38.56 -15.84
N ALA A 243 14.63 -37.83 -16.44
CA ALA A 243 13.45 -38.44 -17.05
C ALA A 243 13.81 -39.36 -18.24
N GLY A 244 14.83 -39.00 -19.03
CA GLY A 244 15.33 -39.82 -20.13
C GLY A 244 16.12 -41.05 -19.67
N GLU A 245 16.96 -40.93 -18.63
CA GLU A 245 17.71 -42.05 -18.04
C GLU A 245 16.79 -43.15 -17.50
N THR A 246 15.58 -42.80 -17.07
CA THR A 246 14.60 -43.69 -16.42
C THR A 246 13.32 -43.87 -17.24
N GLU A 247 13.39 -43.66 -18.56
CA GLU A 247 12.23 -43.70 -19.47
C GLU A 247 11.48 -45.04 -19.38
N GLY A 248 10.15 -44.98 -19.35
CA GLY A 248 9.28 -46.17 -19.25
C GLY A 248 9.12 -46.75 -17.84
N THR A 249 9.71 -46.12 -16.81
CA THR A 249 9.55 -46.51 -15.40
C THR A 249 8.64 -45.53 -14.64
N PRO A 250 8.04 -45.93 -13.49
CA PRO A 250 7.32 -45.00 -12.62
C PRO A 250 8.19 -43.82 -12.13
N GLU A 251 9.50 -44.05 -11.99
CA GLU A 251 10.46 -43.01 -11.62
C GLU A 251 10.62 -41.98 -12.75
N GLY A 252 10.72 -42.43 -14.01
CA GLY A 252 10.78 -41.55 -15.18
C GLY A 252 9.52 -40.68 -15.34
N GLU A 253 8.34 -41.22 -15.02
CA GLU A 253 7.11 -40.43 -15.00
C GLU A 253 7.13 -39.31 -13.94
N LEU A 254 7.70 -39.60 -12.76
CA LEU A 254 7.87 -38.62 -11.68
C LEU A 254 8.84 -37.50 -12.10
N TRP A 255 9.96 -37.84 -12.73
CA TRP A 255 10.92 -36.86 -13.26
C TRP A 255 10.33 -36.00 -14.38
N ALA A 256 9.56 -36.60 -15.30
CA ALA A 256 8.85 -35.85 -16.33
C ALA A 256 7.80 -34.90 -15.73
N GLU A 257 7.12 -35.32 -14.66
CA GLU A 257 6.20 -34.46 -13.92
C GLU A 257 6.92 -33.33 -13.19
N ALA A 258 8.06 -33.61 -12.55
CA ALA A 258 8.93 -32.64 -11.92
C ALA A 258 9.37 -31.55 -12.92
N LYS A 259 9.85 -31.95 -14.11
CA LYS A 259 10.20 -31.02 -15.19
C LYS A 259 9.02 -30.12 -15.56
N ARG A 260 7.85 -30.70 -15.86
CA ARG A 260 6.64 -29.92 -16.23
C ARG A 260 6.22 -28.94 -15.14
N ARG A 261 6.32 -29.33 -13.86
CA ARG A 261 6.01 -28.45 -12.72
C ARG A 261 7.04 -27.34 -12.59
N TYR A 262 8.33 -27.64 -12.69
CA TYR A 262 9.40 -26.64 -12.65
C TYR A 262 9.27 -25.62 -13.78
N ASP A 263 9.11 -26.06 -15.04
CA ASP A 263 8.95 -25.19 -16.20
C ASP A 263 7.78 -24.22 -16.03
N ARG A 264 6.68 -24.68 -15.43
CA ARG A 264 5.53 -23.83 -15.10
C ARG A 264 5.89 -22.71 -14.13
N THR A 265 6.74 -22.99 -13.14
CA THR A 265 7.21 -21.97 -12.17
C THR A 265 8.10 -20.93 -12.85
N VAL A 266 8.90 -21.32 -13.85
CA VAL A 266 9.75 -20.41 -14.62
C VAL A 266 8.92 -19.42 -15.43
N PHE A 267 7.85 -19.89 -16.08
CA PHE A 267 6.95 -19.03 -16.86
C PHE A 267 6.07 -18.07 -16.04
N SER A 268 5.82 -18.39 -14.77
CA SER A 268 4.94 -17.61 -13.89
C SER A 268 5.67 -16.85 -12.79
N GLY A 269 6.99 -17.04 -12.68
CA GLY A 269 7.87 -16.41 -11.70
C GLY A 269 9.12 -15.85 -12.37
N ASP A 270 10.07 -16.71 -12.71
CA ASP A 270 11.44 -16.31 -13.10
C ASP A 270 11.50 -15.39 -14.30
N LEU A 271 11.23 -15.93 -15.49
CA LEU A 271 11.33 -15.16 -16.73
C LEU A 271 10.17 -14.17 -16.87
N TRP A 272 9.07 -14.39 -16.13
CA TRP A 272 8.00 -13.40 -16.02
C TRP A 272 8.50 -12.09 -15.41
N LEU A 273 9.36 -12.12 -14.37
CA LEU A 273 9.92 -10.89 -13.78
C LEU A 273 10.78 -10.09 -14.77
N PHE A 274 11.48 -10.75 -15.69
CA PHE A 274 12.25 -10.11 -16.76
C PHE A 274 11.34 -9.61 -17.89
N MET A 275 10.26 -10.33 -18.17
CA MET A 275 9.23 -9.88 -19.11
C MET A 275 8.60 -8.56 -18.65
N GLU A 276 8.29 -8.43 -17.36
CA GLU A 276 7.76 -7.19 -16.78
C GLU A 276 8.71 -5.99 -16.91
N ALA A 277 10.01 -6.22 -17.13
CA ALA A 277 10.99 -5.16 -17.37
C ALA A 277 11.05 -4.70 -18.84
N LEU A 278 10.41 -5.41 -19.79
CA LEU A 278 10.42 -5.05 -21.22
C LEU A 278 10.03 -3.59 -21.51
N PRO A 279 8.99 -3.01 -20.89
CA PRO A 279 8.61 -1.61 -21.15
C PRO A 279 9.69 -0.59 -20.80
N HIS A 280 10.66 -0.97 -19.96
CA HIS A 280 11.75 -0.10 -19.51
C HIS A 280 13.09 -0.42 -20.19
N GLY A 281 13.21 -1.59 -20.84
CA GLY A 281 14.41 -1.97 -21.58
C GLY A 281 14.51 -1.31 -22.95
N ASP A 282 15.73 -1.22 -23.46
CA ASP A 282 16.04 -0.76 -24.81
C ASP A 282 15.90 -1.88 -25.86
N ALA A 283 16.20 -1.57 -27.12
CA ALA A 283 16.12 -2.52 -28.22
C ALA A 283 17.05 -3.74 -28.03
N GLU A 284 18.22 -3.53 -27.43
CA GLU A 284 19.16 -4.62 -27.13
C GLU A 284 18.59 -5.58 -26.08
N TYR A 285 17.98 -5.05 -25.01
CA TYR A 285 17.29 -5.86 -24.01
C TYR A 285 16.09 -6.60 -24.60
N HIS A 286 15.30 -5.95 -25.48
CA HIS A 286 14.16 -6.60 -26.13
C HIS A 286 14.59 -7.81 -26.95
N GLU A 287 15.65 -7.66 -27.73
CA GLU A 287 16.21 -8.73 -28.56
C GLU A 287 16.79 -9.86 -27.70
N ALA A 288 17.60 -9.53 -26.69
CA ALA A 288 18.17 -10.50 -25.76
C ALA A 288 17.09 -11.28 -24.99
N PHE A 289 16.00 -10.61 -24.58
CA PHE A 289 14.87 -11.27 -23.94
C PHE A 289 14.17 -12.23 -24.90
N LEU A 290 13.84 -11.79 -26.11
CA LEU A 290 13.17 -12.64 -27.10
C LEU A 290 14.01 -13.85 -27.48
N GLU A 291 15.31 -13.68 -27.63
CA GLU A 291 16.25 -14.75 -27.94
C GLU A 291 16.33 -15.76 -26.79
N HIS A 292 16.74 -15.32 -25.60
CA HIS A 292 17.08 -16.26 -24.53
C HIS A 292 15.85 -16.82 -23.80
N ALA A 293 14.81 -16.00 -23.56
CA ALA A 293 13.56 -16.50 -23.01
C ALA A 293 12.79 -17.36 -24.04
N GLY A 294 12.91 -17.03 -25.33
CA GLY A 294 12.39 -17.84 -26.43
C GLY A 294 13.08 -19.20 -26.53
N ALA A 295 14.40 -19.26 -26.36
CA ALA A 295 15.18 -20.48 -26.33
C ALA A 295 14.72 -21.42 -25.20
N PHE A 296 14.52 -20.90 -23.98
CA PHE A 296 13.92 -21.69 -22.90
C PHE A 296 12.52 -22.19 -23.29
N ALA A 297 11.66 -21.30 -23.79
CA ALA A 297 10.29 -21.66 -24.16
C ALA A 297 10.21 -22.78 -25.21
N ALA A 298 11.20 -22.88 -26.11
CA ALA A 298 11.30 -23.93 -27.11
C ALA A 298 11.60 -25.33 -26.50
N THR A 299 12.19 -25.40 -25.30
CA THR A 299 12.48 -26.66 -24.59
C THR A 299 11.31 -27.18 -23.74
N VAL A 300 10.24 -26.38 -23.60
CA VAL A 300 9.14 -26.67 -22.69
C VAL A 300 8.01 -27.42 -23.41
N ASP A 301 7.47 -28.43 -22.74
CA ASP A 301 6.32 -29.19 -23.23
C ASP A 301 5.11 -28.26 -23.46
N ARG A 302 4.44 -28.43 -24.62
CA ARG A 302 3.29 -27.63 -25.02
C ARG A 302 2.15 -27.65 -23.99
N SER A 303 1.93 -28.75 -23.29
CA SER A 303 0.91 -28.89 -22.24
C SER A 303 1.14 -27.95 -21.05
N VAL A 304 2.39 -27.57 -20.76
CA VAL A 304 2.73 -26.60 -19.71
C VAL A 304 2.24 -25.23 -20.11
N VAL A 305 2.58 -24.78 -21.33
CA VAL A 305 2.14 -23.50 -21.89
C VAL A 305 0.62 -23.49 -21.99
N ASP A 306 0.01 -24.53 -22.57
CA ASP A 306 -1.44 -24.66 -22.68
C ASP A 306 -2.11 -24.64 -21.31
N GLY A 307 -1.43 -25.11 -20.25
CA GLY A 307 -1.83 -25.08 -18.85
C GLY A 307 -1.82 -23.71 -18.16
N LEU A 308 -1.11 -22.73 -18.70
CA LEU A 308 -0.97 -21.40 -18.11
C LEU A 308 -2.29 -20.59 -18.12
N PRO A 309 -2.42 -19.57 -17.23
CA PRO A 309 -3.43 -18.53 -17.35
C PRO A 309 -3.41 -17.87 -18.73
N LEU A 310 -4.58 -17.47 -19.24
CA LEU A 310 -4.75 -16.90 -20.58
C LEU A 310 -3.75 -15.78 -20.92
N ALA A 311 -3.54 -14.83 -20.01
CA ALA A 311 -2.59 -13.73 -20.21
C ALA A 311 -1.16 -14.22 -20.49
N LEU A 312 -0.66 -15.13 -19.63
CA LEU A 312 0.66 -15.72 -19.79
C LEU A 312 0.75 -16.56 -21.07
N ARG A 313 -0.32 -17.28 -21.46
CA ARG A 313 -0.37 -18.01 -22.74
C ARG A 313 -0.16 -17.08 -23.93
N VAL A 314 -0.84 -15.93 -23.94
CA VAL A 314 -0.72 -14.93 -25.01
C VAL A 314 0.68 -14.35 -25.03
N ARG A 315 1.22 -13.92 -23.88
CA ARG A 315 2.57 -13.35 -23.78
C ARG A 315 3.64 -14.32 -24.28
N TRP A 316 3.66 -15.54 -23.78
CA TRP A 316 4.63 -16.56 -24.19
C TRP A 316 4.46 -16.98 -25.65
N ARG A 317 3.23 -16.90 -26.20
CA ARG A 317 3.03 -17.09 -27.64
C ARG A 317 3.62 -15.95 -28.47
N LEU A 318 3.50 -14.70 -28.01
CA LEU A 318 4.10 -13.55 -28.69
C LEU A 318 5.64 -13.60 -28.62
N VAL A 319 6.21 -14.04 -27.50
CA VAL A 319 7.66 -14.32 -27.37
C VAL A 319 8.09 -15.39 -28.37
N ALA A 320 7.39 -16.52 -28.42
CA ALA A 320 7.71 -17.62 -29.35
C ALA A 320 7.59 -17.21 -30.83
N GLN A 321 6.76 -16.21 -31.14
CA GLN A 321 6.62 -15.63 -32.49
C GLN A 321 7.55 -14.43 -32.74
N ARG A 322 8.38 -14.06 -31.76
CA ARG A 322 9.27 -12.88 -31.78
C ARG A 322 8.56 -11.56 -32.09
N ARG A 323 7.32 -11.40 -31.61
CA ARG A 323 6.48 -10.22 -31.85
C ARG A 323 6.60 -9.20 -30.70
N ALA A 324 7.78 -8.56 -30.55
CA ALA A 324 8.06 -7.61 -29.46
C ALA A 324 7.04 -6.47 -29.38
N GLY A 325 6.72 -5.83 -30.51
CA GLY A 325 5.77 -4.72 -30.56
C GLY A 325 4.38 -5.11 -30.05
N ASP A 326 3.86 -6.27 -30.49
CA ASP A 326 2.58 -6.80 -30.00
C ASP A 326 2.64 -7.22 -28.54
N LEU A 327 3.77 -7.76 -28.06
CA LEU A 327 3.95 -8.10 -26.66
C LEU A 327 3.89 -6.86 -25.76
N MET A 328 4.59 -5.79 -26.14
CA MET A 328 4.55 -4.51 -25.42
C MET A 328 3.16 -3.86 -25.49
N ALA A 329 2.52 -3.86 -26.66
CA ALA A 329 1.15 -3.36 -26.80
C ALA A 329 0.16 -4.15 -25.94
N PHE A 330 0.31 -5.47 -25.87
CA PHE A 330 -0.49 -6.34 -25.01
C PHE A 330 -0.26 -6.04 -23.53
N MET A 331 1.00 -5.88 -23.09
CA MET A 331 1.33 -5.52 -21.70
C MET A 331 0.77 -4.14 -21.31
N ALA A 332 0.89 -3.14 -22.18
CA ALA A 332 0.31 -1.82 -21.97
C ALA A 332 -1.23 -1.87 -21.89
N TYR A 333 -1.84 -2.70 -22.74
CA TYR A 333 -3.28 -2.96 -22.71
C TYR A 333 -3.70 -3.62 -21.39
N GLU A 334 -2.99 -4.65 -20.91
CA GLU A 334 -3.29 -5.34 -19.65
C GLU A 334 -3.13 -4.43 -18.44
N LYS A 335 -2.10 -3.57 -18.42
CA LYS A 335 -1.89 -2.55 -17.38
C LYS A 335 -3.10 -1.62 -17.28
N SER A 336 -3.67 -1.23 -18.42
CA SER A 336 -4.84 -0.34 -18.49
C SER A 336 -6.18 -1.07 -18.33
N ASN A 337 -6.23 -2.37 -18.60
CA ASN A 337 -7.45 -3.19 -18.59
C ASN A 337 -7.22 -4.57 -17.94
N PRO A 338 -6.96 -4.63 -16.62
CA PRO A 338 -6.62 -5.87 -15.94
C PRO A 338 -7.63 -7.02 -16.18
N ASP A 339 -7.12 -8.14 -16.69
CA ASP A 339 -7.84 -9.34 -17.14
C ASP A 339 -9.05 -9.07 -18.07
N ALA A 340 -9.12 -7.92 -18.74
CA ALA A 340 -10.25 -7.60 -19.62
C ALA A 340 -9.99 -8.04 -21.07
N PHE A 341 -10.94 -8.70 -21.71
CA PHE A 341 -10.88 -9.04 -23.13
C PHE A 341 -12.29 -9.18 -23.72
N ARG A 342 -12.40 -9.10 -25.04
CA ARG A 342 -13.65 -9.42 -25.74
C ARG A 342 -13.76 -10.94 -25.90
N VAL A 343 -14.98 -11.47 -25.76
CA VAL A 343 -15.24 -12.89 -26.00
C VAL A 343 -15.90 -13.07 -27.36
N ARG A 344 -15.27 -13.87 -28.25
CA ARG A 344 -15.84 -14.22 -29.56
C ARG A 344 -16.26 -15.68 -29.62
N GLY A 345 -17.37 -15.96 -30.31
CA GLY A 345 -17.92 -17.30 -30.53
C GLY A 345 -18.87 -17.77 -29.42
N LEU A 346 -19.76 -18.73 -29.75
CA LEU A 346 -20.78 -19.27 -28.83
C LEU A 346 -20.38 -20.61 -28.18
N ARG A 347 -19.91 -21.59 -28.97
CA ARG A 347 -19.49 -22.92 -28.46
C ARG A 347 -17.96 -23.03 -28.27
N ARG A 348 -17.18 -22.50 -29.21
CA ARG A 348 -15.71 -22.45 -29.18
C ARG A 348 -15.26 -21.02 -28.87
N ARG A 349 -15.42 -20.63 -27.60
CA ARG A 349 -15.19 -19.25 -27.14
C ARG A 349 -13.69 -18.95 -27.12
N ARG A 350 -13.33 -17.75 -27.60
CA ARG A 350 -11.95 -17.26 -27.60
C ARG A 350 -11.87 -15.83 -27.10
N ALA A 351 -10.73 -15.50 -26.50
CA ALA A 351 -10.35 -14.14 -26.18
C ALA A 351 -10.00 -13.35 -27.44
N ASP A 352 -10.29 -12.07 -27.42
CA ASP A 352 -9.98 -11.10 -28.46
C ASP A 352 -9.51 -9.81 -27.77
N TYR A 353 -8.25 -9.48 -27.98
CA TYR A 353 -7.59 -8.33 -27.40
C TYR A 353 -7.52 -7.22 -28.47
N PRO A 354 -8.07 -6.02 -28.20
CA PRO A 354 -8.00 -4.91 -29.14
C PRO A 354 -6.55 -4.64 -29.58
N GLY A 355 -6.30 -4.56 -30.88
CA GLY A 355 -4.97 -4.29 -31.44
C GLY A 355 -4.05 -5.50 -31.60
N ILE A 356 -4.37 -6.67 -31.02
CA ILE A 356 -3.52 -7.87 -31.07
C ILE A 356 -4.15 -8.94 -31.97
N GLY A 357 -3.70 -9.00 -33.23
CA GLY A 357 -4.18 -9.96 -34.24
C GLY A 357 -3.31 -11.21 -34.42
N GLY A 358 -3.78 -12.15 -35.25
CA GLY A 358 -2.94 -13.25 -35.77
C GLY A 358 -2.55 -14.37 -34.78
N LEU A 359 -3.18 -14.43 -33.61
CA LEU A 359 -2.89 -15.49 -32.62
C LEU A 359 -3.62 -16.81 -32.97
N PRO A 360 -2.99 -17.99 -32.75
CA PRO A 360 -3.63 -19.28 -32.93
C PRO A 360 -4.85 -19.46 -32.02
N ARG A 361 -5.83 -20.25 -32.49
CA ARG A 361 -7.10 -20.44 -31.77
C ARG A 361 -6.90 -21.10 -30.41
N GLU A 362 -5.96 -22.04 -30.29
CA GLU A 362 -5.62 -22.74 -29.05
C GLU A 362 -5.10 -21.78 -27.96
N THR A 363 -4.29 -20.79 -28.33
CA THR A 363 -3.69 -19.82 -27.41
C THR A 363 -4.76 -18.97 -26.75
N VAL A 364 -5.73 -18.51 -27.55
CA VAL A 364 -6.82 -17.65 -27.10
C VAL A 364 -8.08 -18.42 -26.69
N ALA A 365 -8.06 -19.75 -26.73
CA ALA A 365 -9.20 -20.57 -26.32
C ALA A 365 -9.49 -20.39 -24.82
N LEU A 366 -10.75 -20.10 -24.48
CA LEU A 366 -11.14 -19.82 -23.10
C LEU A 366 -11.36 -21.10 -22.31
N LYS A 367 -10.68 -21.19 -21.17
CA LYS A 367 -10.92 -22.20 -20.13
C LYS A 367 -11.98 -21.73 -19.15
N ARG A 368 -12.44 -22.64 -18.30
CA ARG A 368 -13.40 -22.33 -17.23
C ARG A 368 -12.87 -21.26 -16.26
N SER A 369 -11.57 -21.29 -15.98
CA SER A 369 -10.86 -20.35 -15.10
C SER A 369 -10.73 -18.95 -15.68
N ASP A 370 -10.76 -18.79 -17.01
CA ASP A 370 -10.51 -17.50 -17.69
C ASP A 370 -11.75 -16.58 -17.65
N VAL A 371 -12.93 -17.15 -17.40
CA VAL A 371 -14.20 -16.43 -17.24
C VAL A 371 -14.87 -16.85 -15.92
N PRO A 372 -14.29 -16.46 -14.78
CA PRO A 372 -14.79 -16.84 -13.47
C PRO A 372 -16.11 -16.12 -13.13
N LEU A 373 -16.89 -16.73 -12.25
CA LEU A 373 -18.02 -16.05 -11.61
C LEU A 373 -17.49 -15.10 -10.54
N THR A 374 -17.87 -13.83 -10.66
CA THR A 374 -17.77 -12.85 -9.57
C THR A 374 -19.15 -12.73 -8.95
N ALA A 375 -19.30 -13.12 -7.68
CA ALA A 375 -20.53 -12.94 -6.92
C ALA A 375 -20.18 -12.33 -5.57
N GLN A 376 -20.67 -11.12 -5.32
CA GLN A 376 -20.33 -10.35 -4.12
C GLN A 376 -21.58 -9.73 -3.49
N LEU A 377 -21.71 -9.83 -2.16
CA LEU A 377 -22.63 -9.04 -1.37
C LEU A 377 -22.02 -7.66 -1.07
N THR A 378 -22.86 -6.65 -1.18
CA THR A 378 -22.54 -5.26 -0.84
C THR A 378 -23.26 -4.84 0.43
N HIS A 379 -24.35 -5.52 0.78
CA HIS A 379 -25.13 -5.26 1.98
C HIS A 379 -25.75 -6.55 2.51
N ALA A 380 -25.79 -6.66 3.84
CA ALA A 380 -26.52 -7.67 4.58
C ALA A 380 -27.05 -7.00 5.84
N ALA A 381 -28.36 -7.11 6.11
CA ALA A 381 -29.04 -6.49 7.25
C ALA A 381 -30.28 -7.29 7.64
N TRP A 382 -30.61 -7.31 8.94
CA TRP A 382 -31.94 -7.71 9.39
C TRP A 382 -32.90 -6.54 9.19
N ASP A 383 -34.12 -6.80 8.74
CA ASP A 383 -35.21 -5.80 8.77
C ASP A 383 -36.04 -5.90 10.07
N ASP A 384 -36.98 -4.97 10.22
CA ASP A 384 -37.85 -4.87 11.40
C ASP A 384 -38.74 -6.11 11.59
N GLU A 385 -39.05 -6.79 10.48
CA GLU A 385 -39.82 -8.05 10.43
C GLU A 385 -38.96 -9.27 10.82
N GLY A 386 -37.65 -9.09 11.00
CA GLY A 386 -36.71 -10.15 11.36
C GLY A 386 -36.25 -11.01 10.18
N LEU A 387 -36.40 -10.55 8.95
CA LEU A 387 -35.93 -11.19 7.74
C LEU A 387 -34.52 -10.67 7.38
N LEU A 388 -33.66 -11.57 6.90
CA LEU A 388 -32.31 -11.20 6.48
C LEU A 388 -32.33 -10.73 5.03
N ARG A 389 -32.14 -9.43 4.80
CA ARG A 389 -32.03 -8.82 3.47
C ARG A 389 -30.59 -8.84 3.00
N LEU A 390 -30.39 -9.42 1.81
CA LEU A 390 -29.09 -9.52 1.16
C LEU A 390 -29.13 -8.78 -0.18
N LYS A 391 -28.17 -7.88 -0.40
CA LYS A 391 -27.99 -7.15 -1.66
C LYS A 391 -26.56 -7.34 -2.15
N GLY A 392 -26.42 -7.49 -3.47
CA GLY A 392 -25.13 -7.66 -4.09
C GLY A 392 -25.21 -7.65 -5.60
N PHE A 393 -24.16 -8.16 -6.23
CA PHE A 393 -24.07 -8.31 -7.66
C PHE A 393 -23.39 -9.63 -8.03
N ALA A 394 -23.74 -10.16 -9.20
CA ALA A 394 -23.11 -11.37 -9.71
C ALA A 394 -23.05 -11.39 -11.24
N TYR A 395 -21.85 -11.59 -11.79
CA TYR A 395 -21.58 -11.63 -13.22
C TYR A 395 -20.46 -12.62 -13.56
N ILE A 396 -20.44 -13.09 -14.80
CA ILE A 396 -19.30 -13.84 -15.34
C ILE A 396 -18.35 -12.83 -15.96
N ARG A 397 -17.10 -12.80 -15.49
CA ARG A 397 -16.11 -11.83 -15.96
C ARG A 397 -15.89 -11.96 -17.47
N ASN A 398 -15.74 -10.83 -18.16
CA ASN A 398 -15.57 -10.67 -19.62
C ASN A 398 -16.77 -11.06 -20.48
N LEU A 399 -17.89 -11.45 -19.88
CA LEU A 399 -19.15 -11.66 -20.60
C LEU A 399 -20.12 -10.51 -20.35
N PRO A 400 -20.84 -10.04 -21.39
CA PRO A 400 -21.72 -8.89 -21.25
C PRO A 400 -22.82 -9.14 -20.22
N ALA A 401 -23.14 -8.11 -19.43
CA ALA A 401 -24.35 -8.05 -18.62
C ALA A 401 -25.53 -7.38 -19.37
N GLY A 402 -25.51 -7.35 -20.72
CA GLY A 402 -26.41 -6.64 -21.68
C GLY A 402 -27.46 -7.54 -22.42
N ARG A 403 -28.64 -6.94 -22.76
CA ARG A 403 -30.04 -7.45 -23.10
C ARG A 403 -30.56 -8.85 -22.64
N ILE A 404 -31.89 -9.00 -22.64
CA ILE A 404 -32.74 -9.87 -21.76
C ILE A 404 -32.72 -11.39 -22.08
N VAL A 405 -32.34 -11.82 -23.30
CA VAL A 405 -32.69 -13.17 -23.80
C VAL A 405 -31.74 -14.31 -23.34
N ALA A 406 -30.80 -14.07 -22.42
CA ALA A 406 -29.91 -15.14 -21.93
C ALA A 406 -29.49 -14.99 -20.46
N ARG A 407 -30.43 -14.60 -19.58
CA ARG A 407 -30.12 -14.26 -18.18
C ARG A 407 -30.92 -15.11 -17.21
N ALA A 408 -30.32 -16.17 -16.72
CA ALA A 408 -30.80 -16.85 -15.54
C ALA A 408 -29.81 -16.58 -14.41
N ARG A 409 -30.31 -16.02 -13.31
CA ARG A 409 -29.62 -16.02 -12.01
C ARG A 409 -30.49 -16.78 -11.05
N VAL A 410 -29.89 -17.73 -10.37
CA VAL A 410 -30.56 -18.51 -9.34
C VAL A 410 -29.62 -18.55 -8.15
N ALA A 411 -30.16 -18.28 -6.96
CA ALA A 411 -29.41 -18.35 -5.72
C ALA A 411 -30.05 -19.41 -4.83
N TRP A 412 -29.24 -20.01 -3.97
CA TRP A 412 -29.72 -21.00 -3.01
C TRP A 412 -28.84 -21.01 -1.77
N LEU A 413 -29.41 -21.50 -0.67
CA LEU A 413 -28.67 -21.86 0.53
C LEU A 413 -28.31 -23.34 0.46
N ARG A 414 -27.06 -23.69 0.76
CA ARG A 414 -26.57 -25.07 0.77
C ARG A 414 -26.03 -25.47 2.14
N SER A 415 -26.50 -26.62 2.65
CA SER A 415 -25.96 -27.29 3.83
C SER A 415 -25.56 -28.72 3.48
N GLY A 416 -24.26 -29.00 3.41
CA GLY A 416 -23.75 -30.29 2.95
C GLY A 416 -24.07 -30.58 1.48
N ARG A 417 -24.00 -31.85 1.06
CA ARG A 417 -24.20 -32.25 -0.34
C ARG A 417 -25.67 -32.16 -0.78
N TRP A 418 -26.61 -32.48 0.11
CA TRP A 418 -28.00 -32.78 -0.26
C TRP A 418 -29.04 -31.72 0.11
N ARG A 419 -28.78 -30.82 1.07
CA ARG A 419 -29.78 -29.79 1.47
C ARG A 419 -29.57 -28.51 0.68
N VAL A 420 -30.53 -28.18 -0.18
CA VAL A 420 -30.53 -26.97 -1.01
C VAL A 420 -31.88 -26.26 -0.84
N LEU A 421 -31.86 -24.99 -0.46
CA LEU A 421 -33.05 -24.15 -0.36
C LEU A 421 -32.96 -23.01 -1.39
N PRO A 422 -33.81 -22.98 -2.44
CA PRO A 422 -33.77 -21.91 -3.44
C PRO A 422 -34.21 -20.57 -2.85
N LEU A 423 -33.57 -19.49 -3.31
CA LEU A 423 -33.86 -18.12 -2.90
C LEU A 423 -34.52 -17.33 -4.04
N LYS A 424 -35.53 -16.53 -3.71
CA LYS A 424 -36.19 -15.64 -4.67
C LYS A 424 -35.33 -14.40 -4.89
N LEU A 425 -34.97 -14.12 -6.14
CA LEU A 425 -34.12 -12.98 -6.51
C LEU A 425 -34.93 -11.86 -7.15
N ARG A 426 -34.73 -10.62 -6.70
CA ARG A 426 -35.12 -9.39 -7.38
C ARG A 426 -33.91 -8.82 -8.11
N THR A 427 -34.08 -8.47 -9.39
CA THR A 427 -32.99 -7.82 -10.14
C THR A 427 -32.97 -6.33 -9.84
N VAL A 428 -31.78 -5.81 -9.52
CA VAL A 428 -31.56 -4.37 -9.32
C VAL A 428 -30.34 -3.90 -10.10
N ARG A 429 -30.18 -2.58 -10.25
CA ARG A 429 -28.92 -2.02 -10.76
C ARG A 429 -27.87 -1.99 -9.65
N ALA A 430 -26.64 -2.37 -9.97
CA ALA A 430 -25.47 -2.34 -9.08
C ALA A 430 -24.28 -1.73 -9.84
N ARG A 431 -24.17 -0.39 -9.83
CA ARG A 431 -23.09 0.34 -10.52
C ARG A 431 -21.72 0.02 -9.92
N GLU A 432 -21.69 -0.30 -8.64
CA GLU A 432 -20.52 -0.71 -7.90
C GLU A 432 -19.89 -2.00 -8.47
N ALA A 433 -20.67 -2.85 -9.16
CA ALA A 433 -20.16 -4.04 -9.84
C ALA A 433 -19.19 -3.66 -10.97
N THR A 434 -19.49 -2.61 -11.73
CA THR A 434 -18.62 -2.11 -12.80
C THR A 434 -17.37 -1.48 -12.21
N TYR A 435 -17.52 -0.64 -11.19
CA TYR A 435 -16.39 0.01 -10.49
C TYR A 435 -15.42 -1.05 -9.91
N ARG A 436 -15.93 -2.02 -9.16
CA ARG A 436 -15.12 -3.07 -8.52
C ARG A 436 -14.53 -4.07 -9.49
N SER A 437 -15.03 -4.13 -10.73
CA SER A 437 -14.45 -5.01 -11.75
C SER A 437 -13.04 -4.59 -12.16
N ASN A 438 -12.73 -3.29 -12.01
CA ASN A 438 -11.50 -2.66 -12.50
C ASN A 438 -11.23 -2.93 -14.00
N GLN A 439 -12.29 -3.15 -14.80
CA GLN A 439 -12.18 -3.41 -16.25
C GLN A 439 -12.67 -2.22 -17.05
N GLY A 440 -11.91 -1.80 -18.08
CA GLY A 440 -12.31 -0.72 -18.99
C GLY A 440 -13.27 -1.14 -20.11
N LEU A 441 -13.38 -2.45 -20.42
CA LEU A 441 -14.16 -2.94 -21.56
C LEU A 441 -15.62 -3.30 -21.27
N HIS A 442 -15.96 -3.64 -20.02
CA HIS A 442 -17.24 -4.28 -19.69
C HIS A 442 -17.99 -3.50 -18.61
N SER A 443 -19.31 -3.36 -18.80
CA SER A 443 -20.22 -2.84 -17.78
C SER A 443 -21.05 -3.97 -17.18
N TYR A 444 -21.11 -3.99 -15.85
CA TYR A 444 -21.84 -4.95 -15.04
C TYR A 444 -22.99 -4.31 -14.25
N ASP A 445 -23.42 -3.09 -14.59
CA ASP A 445 -24.43 -2.32 -13.85
C ASP A 445 -25.76 -3.06 -13.67
N ARG A 446 -26.09 -4.02 -14.54
CA ARG A 446 -27.32 -4.82 -14.50
C ARG A 446 -27.14 -6.20 -13.85
N SER A 447 -26.03 -6.42 -13.18
CA SER A 447 -25.72 -7.68 -12.47
C SER A 447 -26.24 -7.73 -11.03
N GLY A 448 -26.82 -6.62 -10.55
CA GLY A 448 -27.32 -6.47 -9.19
C GLY A 448 -28.50 -7.39 -8.86
N PHE A 449 -28.51 -7.90 -7.63
CA PHE A 449 -29.59 -8.70 -7.09
C PHE A 449 -29.89 -8.30 -5.64
N GLU A 450 -31.14 -8.52 -5.25
CA GLU A 450 -31.60 -8.49 -3.87
C GLU A 450 -32.36 -9.77 -3.58
N THR A 451 -32.22 -10.28 -2.36
CA THR A 451 -32.95 -11.45 -1.88
C THR A 451 -33.21 -11.33 -0.38
N VAL A 452 -34.19 -12.09 0.08
CA VAL A 452 -34.62 -12.11 1.48
C VAL A 452 -34.57 -13.55 1.96
N VAL A 453 -33.93 -13.77 3.10
CA VAL A 453 -33.86 -15.07 3.77
C VAL A 453 -34.72 -15.01 5.03
N ASP A 454 -35.77 -15.81 5.06
CA ASP A 454 -36.54 -16.06 6.27
C ASP A 454 -35.77 -17.04 7.17
N PRO A 455 -35.33 -16.62 8.37
CA PRO A 455 -34.54 -17.48 9.26
C PRO A 455 -35.33 -18.72 9.74
N ARG A 456 -36.67 -18.68 9.75
CA ARG A 456 -37.49 -19.83 10.17
C ARG A 456 -37.39 -21.00 9.19
N ARG A 457 -37.12 -20.73 7.90
CA ARG A 457 -37.02 -21.77 6.84
C ARG A 457 -35.71 -22.56 6.87
N ILE A 458 -34.71 -22.10 7.62
CA ILE A 458 -33.37 -22.72 7.68
C ILE A 458 -33.10 -23.45 9.00
N VAL A 459 -34.08 -23.45 9.91
CA VAL A 459 -34.07 -24.23 11.16
C VAL A 459 -34.19 -25.72 10.83
N THR A 460 -33.39 -26.54 11.50
CA THR A 460 -33.48 -28.01 11.39
C THR A 460 -33.61 -28.65 12.77
N LYS A 461 -33.88 -29.96 12.81
CA LYS A 461 -33.90 -30.73 14.07
C LYS A 461 -32.52 -30.91 14.72
N ARG A 462 -31.42 -30.59 14.02
CA ARG A 462 -30.06 -30.73 14.56
C ARG A 462 -29.75 -29.59 15.53
N ARG A 463 -28.91 -29.84 16.55
CA ARG A 463 -28.40 -28.83 17.49
C ARG A 463 -27.75 -27.64 16.77
N SER A 464 -27.03 -27.89 15.67
CA SER A 464 -26.46 -26.83 14.83
C SER A 464 -26.49 -27.20 13.34
N THR A 465 -26.75 -26.24 12.46
CA THR A 465 -26.68 -26.38 10.99
C THR A 465 -26.08 -25.14 10.36
N THR A 466 -25.12 -25.31 9.45
CA THR A 466 -24.49 -24.21 8.71
C THR A 466 -24.92 -24.20 7.25
N TRP A 467 -25.40 -23.05 6.79
CA TRP A 467 -25.85 -22.80 5.43
C TRP A 467 -24.91 -21.82 4.73
N ASN A 468 -24.47 -22.16 3.52
CA ASN A 468 -23.66 -21.29 2.66
C ASN A 468 -24.54 -20.66 1.58
N VAL A 469 -24.33 -19.37 1.30
CA VAL A 469 -24.98 -18.69 0.19
C VAL A 469 -24.22 -18.96 -1.11
N GLU A 470 -24.88 -19.58 -2.09
CA GLU A 470 -24.33 -19.87 -3.41
C GLU A 470 -25.20 -19.26 -4.51
N MET A 471 -24.58 -19.01 -5.66
CA MET A 471 -25.28 -18.48 -6.82
C MET A 471 -24.83 -19.17 -8.11
N GLY A 472 -25.79 -19.35 -9.00
CA GLY A 472 -25.61 -19.69 -10.40
C GLY A 472 -25.94 -18.50 -11.30
N VAL A 473 -25.06 -18.21 -12.25
CA VAL A 473 -25.24 -17.19 -13.28
C VAL A 473 -25.07 -17.86 -14.64
N VAL A 474 -25.99 -17.59 -15.56
CA VAL A 474 -25.85 -17.90 -16.97
C VAL A 474 -25.69 -16.59 -17.73
N SER A 475 -24.58 -16.43 -18.45
CA SER A 475 -24.37 -15.33 -19.41
C SER A 475 -23.80 -15.90 -20.70
N GLY A 476 -24.32 -15.45 -21.85
CA GLY A 476 -23.90 -15.93 -23.17
C GLY A 476 -23.95 -17.45 -23.32
N LEU A 477 -24.98 -18.12 -22.77
CA LEU A 477 -25.13 -19.59 -22.69
C LEU A 477 -24.02 -20.32 -21.91
N LEU A 478 -23.34 -19.63 -20.99
CA LEU A 478 -22.30 -20.22 -20.15
C LEU A 478 -22.76 -20.23 -18.69
N PRO A 479 -23.10 -21.39 -18.10
CA PRO A 479 -23.42 -21.47 -16.68
C PRO A 479 -22.14 -21.43 -15.84
N ARG A 480 -22.18 -20.68 -14.75
CA ARG A 480 -21.18 -20.69 -13.68
C ARG A 480 -21.87 -20.69 -12.34
N THR A 481 -21.36 -21.47 -11.42
CA THR A 481 -21.83 -21.54 -10.03
C THR A 481 -20.66 -21.30 -9.09
N GLY A 482 -20.95 -20.74 -7.92
CA GLY A 482 -19.95 -20.49 -6.90
C GLY A 482 -20.52 -19.83 -5.65
N PRO A 483 -19.70 -19.72 -4.59
CA PRO A 483 -20.11 -19.05 -3.37
C PRO A 483 -20.27 -17.55 -3.59
N VAL A 484 -21.25 -16.95 -2.91
CA VAL A 484 -21.38 -15.49 -2.84
C VAL A 484 -20.44 -14.99 -1.74
N ARG A 485 -19.53 -14.10 -2.11
CA ARG A 485 -18.52 -13.56 -1.19
C ARG A 485 -18.92 -12.21 -0.63
N MET A 486 -18.28 -11.77 0.44
CA MET A 486 -18.42 -10.42 0.97
C MET A 486 -17.10 -9.95 1.56
N SER A 487 -16.76 -8.69 1.32
CA SER A 487 -15.56 -8.04 1.87
C SER A 487 -15.91 -7.42 3.22
N GLY A 488 -15.75 -8.22 4.28
CA GLY A 488 -16.15 -7.84 5.64
C GLY A 488 -17.64 -8.02 5.90
N LEU A 489 -17.99 -8.45 7.11
CA LEU A 489 -19.37 -8.61 7.55
C LEU A 489 -19.74 -7.30 8.24
N PRO A 490 -20.78 -6.57 7.81
CA PRO A 490 -21.44 -5.67 8.77
C PRO A 490 -21.75 -6.52 9.99
N ALA A 491 -21.40 -6.07 11.20
CA ALA A 491 -21.60 -6.88 12.39
C ALA A 491 -23.10 -7.06 12.61
N LEU A 492 -23.62 -8.19 12.12
CA LEU A 492 -25.03 -8.52 12.20
C LEU A 492 -25.28 -9.14 13.56
N PRO A 493 -26.22 -8.59 14.36
CA PRO A 493 -26.59 -9.22 15.60
C PRO A 493 -27.12 -10.63 15.33
N VAL A 494 -26.85 -11.53 16.27
CA VAL A 494 -27.43 -12.86 16.24
C VAL A 494 -28.94 -12.72 16.49
N ARG A 495 -29.74 -13.35 15.64
CA ARG A 495 -31.21 -13.28 15.74
C ARG A 495 -31.74 -14.47 16.51
N TYR A 496 -32.42 -14.24 17.63
CA TYR A 496 -33.16 -15.28 18.34
C TYR A 496 -34.54 -15.46 17.70
N LEU A 497 -34.92 -16.71 17.46
CA LEU A 497 -36.25 -17.10 16.98
C LEU A 497 -37.13 -17.62 18.12
N GLU A 498 -36.49 -18.20 19.13
CA GLU A 498 -37.02 -18.65 20.42
C GLU A 498 -35.91 -18.39 21.46
N ASP A 499 -36.22 -18.43 22.77
CA ASP A 499 -35.28 -18.16 23.87
C ASP A 499 -33.90 -18.87 23.75
N PHE A 500 -33.88 -20.08 23.20
CA PHE A 500 -32.67 -20.91 23.05
C PHE A 500 -32.37 -21.28 21.60
N LEU A 501 -33.09 -20.74 20.62
CA LEU A 501 -32.87 -20.99 19.19
C LEU A 501 -32.46 -19.70 18.50
N ARG A 502 -31.26 -19.70 17.92
CA ARG A 502 -30.71 -18.50 17.27
C ARG A 502 -30.15 -18.77 15.88
N VAL A 503 -30.04 -17.69 15.11
CA VAL A 503 -29.40 -17.65 13.79
C VAL A 503 -28.25 -16.64 13.84
N ALA A 504 -27.03 -17.15 13.77
CA ALA A 504 -25.82 -16.34 13.67
C ALA A 504 -25.39 -16.20 12.22
N VAL A 505 -25.05 -14.98 11.82
CA VAL A 505 -24.47 -14.70 10.50
C VAL A 505 -22.98 -14.49 10.69
N THR A 506 -22.16 -15.27 9.98
CA THR A 506 -20.70 -15.22 10.11
C THR A 506 -20.04 -15.16 8.74
N LEU A 507 -18.81 -14.65 8.69
CA LEU A 507 -17.95 -14.75 7.52
C LEU A 507 -16.83 -15.73 7.79
N SER A 508 -16.63 -16.66 6.85
CA SER A 508 -15.48 -17.57 6.85
C SER A 508 -14.81 -17.52 5.49
N THR A 509 -13.54 -17.11 5.42
CA THR A 509 -12.80 -16.90 4.16
C THR A 509 -13.55 -15.99 3.17
N GLY A 510 -14.25 -14.97 3.69
CA GLY A 510 -15.08 -14.06 2.89
C GLY A 510 -16.40 -14.64 2.38
N ARG A 511 -16.81 -15.84 2.81
CA ARG A 511 -18.11 -16.46 2.46
C ARG A 511 -19.12 -16.24 3.58
N LEU A 512 -20.33 -15.80 3.24
CA LEU A 512 -21.42 -15.64 4.20
C LEU A 512 -21.97 -17.00 4.61
N ARG A 513 -21.99 -17.26 5.92
CA ARG A 513 -22.54 -18.46 6.54
C ARG A 513 -23.66 -18.09 7.50
N LEU A 514 -24.80 -18.77 7.36
CA LEU A 514 -25.91 -18.69 8.29
C LEU A 514 -25.88 -19.94 9.16
N ARG A 515 -25.64 -19.78 10.46
CA ARG A 515 -25.62 -20.89 11.42
C ARG A 515 -26.87 -20.84 12.26
N THR A 516 -27.74 -21.85 12.11
CA THR A 516 -28.84 -22.08 13.04
C THR A 516 -28.33 -22.94 14.19
N GLU A 517 -28.62 -22.55 15.42
CA GLU A 517 -28.04 -23.17 16.62
C GLU A 517 -29.05 -23.15 17.78
N ARG A 518 -29.22 -24.30 18.43
CA ARG A 518 -29.88 -24.42 19.73
C ARG A 518 -28.81 -24.34 20.83
N VAL A 519 -28.82 -23.26 21.60
CA VAL A 519 -27.86 -23.01 22.68
C VAL A 519 -28.31 -23.73 23.94
N ALA A 520 -27.38 -24.33 24.68
CA ALA A 520 -27.73 -25.09 25.88
C ALA A 520 -27.88 -24.22 27.14
N ALA A 521 -27.29 -23.02 27.12
CA ALA A 521 -27.36 -22.06 28.21
C ALA A 521 -27.24 -20.62 27.69
N ARG A 522 -27.86 -19.68 28.41
CA ARG A 522 -27.76 -18.25 28.14
C ARG A 522 -27.51 -17.44 29.41
N LEU A 523 -26.85 -16.31 29.27
CA LEU A 523 -26.77 -15.27 30.27
C LEU A 523 -28.13 -14.57 30.38
N VAL A 524 -28.53 -14.25 31.61
CA VAL A 524 -29.76 -13.53 31.97
C VAL A 524 -29.42 -12.14 32.49
N ALA A 525 -28.38 -12.02 33.33
CA ALA A 525 -27.91 -10.75 33.88
C ALA A 525 -26.45 -10.88 34.33
N HIS A 526 -25.81 -9.74 34.58
CA HIS A 526 -24.53 -9.67 35.26
C HIS A 526 -24.47 -8.42 36.15
N GLU A 527 -23.76 -8.51 37.27
CA GLU A 527 -23.64 -7.41 38.23
C GLU A 527 -22.26 -7.39 38.89
N GLY A 528 -21.81 -6.21 39.31
CA GLY A 528 -20.57 -6.06 40.06
C GLY A 528 -20.80 -6.38 41.53
N CYS A 529 -20.01 -7.31 42.08
CA CYS A 529 -20.11 -7.75 43.47
C CYS A 529 -18.72 -7.75 44.10
N GLY A 530 -18.33 -6.66 44.79
CA GLY A 530 -17.17 -6.62 45.68
C GLY A 530 -15.88 -7.27 45.14
N GLY A 531 -15.34 -6.78 44.03
CA GLY A 531 -14.10 -7.32 43.42
C GLY A 531 -14.31 -8.50 42.45
N ALA A 532 -15.56 -8.88 42.17
CA ALA A 532 -15.93 -9.87 41.17
C ALA A 532 -17.08 -9.37 40.27
N VAL A 533 -17.28 -10.05 39.14
CA VAL A 533 -18.47 -9.94 38.30
C VAL A 533 -19.30 -11.20 38.47
N ARG A 534 -20.51 -11.05 39.02
CA ARG A 534 -21.47 -12.13 39.14
C ARG A 534 -22.21 -12.31 37.82
N LEU A 535 -22.13 -13.51 37.25
CA LEU A 535 -22.84 -13.91 36.05
C LEU A 535 -24.08 -14.72 36.44
N HIS A 536 -25.26 -14.30 36.01
CA HIS A 536 -26.51 -15.05 36.18
C HIS A 536 -26.92 -15.65 34.84
N GLY A 537 -27.09 -16.97 34.77
CA GLY A 537 -27.51 -17.65 33.55
C GLY A 537 -28.64 -18.65 33.76
N ARG A 538 -29.16 -19.15 32.63
CA ARG A 538 -30.28 -20.09 32.56
C ARG A 538 -30.02 -21.18 31.53
N LEU A 539 -30.32 -22.42 31.91
CA LEU A 539 -30.24 -23.62 31.07
C LEU A 539 -31.46 -23.78 30.16
N ALA A 540 -31.23 -24.37 28.98
CA ALA A 540 -32.27 -24.68 28.02
C ALA A 540 -33.21 -25.79 28.55
N PRO A 541 -34.50 -25.83 28.13
CA PRO A 541 -35.40 -26.91 28.51
C PRO A 541 -34.86 -28.29 28.11
N GLY A 542 -34.87 -29.25 29.05
CA GLY A 542 -34.31 -30.60 28.84
C GLY A 542 -32.82 -30.74 29.18
N GLU A 543 -32.11 -29.64 29.42
CA GLU A 543 -30.76 -29.64 29.99
C GLU A 543 -30.90 -29.68 31.53
N SER A 544 -30.40 -30.74 32.17
CA SER A 544 -30.54 -30.96 33.64
C SER A 544 -29.26 -31.48 34.31
N GLN A 545 -28.12 -31.42 33.62
CA GLN A 545 -26.84 -31.88 34.15
C GLN A 545 -26.26 -30.90 35.17
N ALA A 546 -25.55 -31.42 36.18
CA ALA A 546 -24.76 -30.64 37.11
C ALA A 546 -23.70 -29.84 36.34
N ILE A 547 -23.70 -28.52 36.51
CA ILE A 547 -22.62 -27.65 36.05
C ILE A 547 -21.63 -27.58 37.21
N ASP A 548 -20.40 -28.05 36.99
CA ASP A 548 -19.37 -27.99 38.02
C ASP A 548 -18.75 -26.58 38.07
N PHE A 549 -18.43 -26.03 36.89
CA PHE A 549 -17.71 -24.77 36.77
C PHE A 549 -18.16 -23.92 35.59
N VAL A 550 -18.01 -22.60 35.74
CA VAL A 550 -17.90 -21.65 34.63
C VAL A 550 -16.43 -21.46 34.32
N ARG A 551 -16.01 -21.88 33.12
CA ARG A 551 -14.65 -21.65 32.61
C ARG A 551 -14.57 -20.31 31.90
N VAL A 552 -13.60 -19.49 32.31
CA VAL A 552 -13.20 -18.25 31.63
C VAL A 552 -11.82 -18.50 31.01
N GLU A 553 -11.72 -18.44 29.67
CA GLU A 553 -10.51 -18.83 28.93
C GLU A 553 -10.05 -17.72 27.98
N ASN A 554 -8.79 -17.32 28.10
CA ASN A 554 -8.15 -16.36 27.21
C ASN A 554 -7.91 -17.01 25.84
N TRP A 555 -8.42 -16.40 24.77
CA TRP A 555 -8.33 -16.99 23.44
C TRP A 555 -6.93 -17.00 22.83
N HIS A 556 -6.05 -16.11 23.27
CA HIS A 556 -4.69 -16.02 22.76
C HIS A 556 -3.76 -16.98 23.52
N THR A 557 -3.75 -16.87 24.84
CA THR A 557 -2.78 -17.55 25.72
C THR A 557 -3.23 -18.96 26.08
N LYS A 558 -4.53 -19.24 25.92
CA LYS A 558 -5.19 -20.47 26.37
C LYS A 558 -5.20 -20.65 27.90
N GLU A 559 -4.83 -19.61 28.65
CA GLU A 559 -5.05 -19.55 30.09
C GLU A 559 -6.54 -19.73 30.40
N ALA A 560 -6.86 -20.59 31.35
CA ALA A 560 -8.23 -20.93 31.70
C ALA A 560 -8.40 -20.98 33.21
N HIS A 561 -9.48 -20.37 33.70
CA HIS A 561 -9.87 -20.36 35.10
C HIS A 561 -11.26 -20.96 35.26
N ASP A 562 -11.38 -21.93 36.16
CA ASP A 562 -12.65 -22.58 36.50
C ASP A 562 -13.22 -21.98 37.78
N VAL A 563 -14.38 -21.35 37.65
CA VAL A 563 -15.09 -20.69 38.75
C VAL A 563 -16.28 -21.57 39.15
N PRO A 564 -16.46 -21.91 40.44
CA PRO A 564 -17.61 -22.71 40.89
C PRO A 564 -18.94 -22.10 40.46
N ALA A 565 -19.84 -22.94 39.93
CA ALA A 565 -21.20 -22.53 39.57
C ALA A 565 -22.21 -23.01 40.62
N VAL A 566 -23.10 -22.12 41.08
CA VAL A 566 -24.22 -22.48 41.95
C VAL A 566 -25.46 -22.68 41.08
N VAL A 567 -26.03 -23.89 41.07
CA VAL A 567 -27.16 -24.25 40.20
C VAL A 567 -28.48 -24.34 40.97
N ASN A 568 -29.34 -23.35 40.73
CA ASN A 568 -30.75 -23.17 41.09
C ASN A 568 -31.77 -23.87 40.17
N GLY A 569 -31.84 -25.20 40.11
CA GLY A 569 -32.73 -25.89 39.16
C GLY A 569 -32.31 -25.68 37.70
N ARG A 570 -32.90 -24.70 37.00
CA ARG A 570 -32.48 -24.28 35.64
C ARG A 570 -31.65 -23.00 35.62
N ASP A 571 -31.64 -22.24 36.72
CA ASP A 571 -30.87 -21.01 36.84
C ASP A 571 -29.51 -21.32 37.46
N PHE A 572 -28.48 -20.56 37.13
CA PHE A 572 -27.16 -20.70 37.73
C PHE A 572 -26.50 -19.34 37.95
N SER A 573 -25.57 -19.28 38.89
CA SER A 573 -24.72 -18.10 39.12
C SER A 573 -23.26 -18.48 39.33
N ALA A 574 -22.34 -17.63 38.87
CA ALA A 574 -20.90 -17.77 39.13
C ALA A 574 -20.24 -16.40 39.31
N ASP A 575 -19.35 -16.29 40.29
CA ASP A 575 -18.66 -15.05 40.65
C ASP A 575 -17.26 -15.05 40.08
N VAL A 576 -17.06 -14.36 38.95
CA VAL A 576 -15.76 -14.28 38.26
C VAL A 576 -14.91 -13.19 38.92
N PRO A 577 -13.80 -13.51 39.61
CA PRO A 577 -12.98 -12.49 40.26
C PRO A 577 -12.32 -11.55 39.25
N LEU A 578 -12.38 -10.24 39.50
CA LEU A 578 -11.74 -9.24 38.63
C LEU A 578 -10.21 -9.36 38.65
N GLY A 579 -9.63 -9.87 39.73
CA GLY A 579 -8.19 -10.11 39.87
C GLY A 579 -7.60 -11.18 38.93
N LEU A 580 -8.45 -11.95 38.23
CA LEU A 580 -8.02 -12.91 37.19
C LEU A 580 -7.48 -12.19 35.95
N PHE A 581 -7.93 -10.97 35.68
CA PHE A 581 -7.62 -10.26 34.44
C PHE A 581 -6.35 -9.41 34.61
N ARG A 582 -5.22 -9.93 34.12
CA ARG A 582 -3.94 -9.23 34.09
C ARG A 582 -3.56 -8.91 32.64
N PRO A 583 -3.01 -7.73 32.37
CA PRO A 583 -2.55 -7.41 31.03
C PRO A 583 -1.33 -8.28 30.75
N GLU A 584 -1.39 -9.07 29.70
CA GLU A 584 -0.18 -9.69 29.21
C GLU A 584 0.59 -8.74 28.31
N VAL A 585 1.89 -8.90 28.31
CA VAL A 585 2.81 -8.22 27.42
C VAL A 585 2.69 -8.86 26.04
N ASP A 586 2.50 -8.06 25.00
CA ASP A 586 2.62 -8.53 23.62
C ASP A 586 4.09 -8.94 23.39
N GLU A 587 4.33 -10.25 23.25
CA GLU A 587 5.67 -10.81 23.04
C GLU A 587 6.41 -10.20 21.84
N ARG A 588 5.70 -9.57 20.89
CA ARG A 588 6.31 -8.91 19.72
C ARG A 588 6.72 -7.47 19.97
N THR A 589 6.07 -6.76 20.89
CA THR A 589 6.32 -5.32 21.14
C THR A 589 6.90 -5.03 22.52
N GLY A 590 6.81 -5.98 23.47
CA GLY A 590 7.22 -5.75 24.86
C GLY A 590 6.25 -4.83 25.62
N GLU A 591 5.10 -4.47 25.03
CA GLU A 591 4.10 -3.57 25.62
C GLU A 591 2.85 -4.33 26.10
N PRO A 592 2.14 -3.86 27.13
CA PRO A 592 0.86 -4.43 27.53
C PRO A 592 -0.17 -4.43 26.38
N ARG A 593 -0.77 -5.58 26.09
CA ARG A 593 -1.81 -5.69 25.05
C ARG A 593 -2.97 -4.75 25.34
N LYS A 594 -3.43 -3.99 24.35
CA LYS A 594 -4.56 -3.02 24.50
C LYS A 594 -5.94 -3.65 24.73
N ALA A 595 -6.12 -4.94 24.40
CA ALA A 595 -7.33 -5.70 24.69
C ALA A 595 -7.08 -7.21 24.62
N ASP A 596 -7.59 -7.96 25.60
CA ASP A 596 -7.54 -9.42 25.69
C ASP A 596 -8.96 -10.01 25.82
N PRO A 597 -9.42 -10.81 24.84
CA PRO A 597 -10.73 -11.43 24.87
C PRO A 597 -10.70 -12.78 25.61
N TRP A 598 -11.66 -12.95 26.53
CA TRP A 598 -11.88 -14.18 27.29
C TRP A 598 -13.24 -14.77 26.95
N GLY A 599 -13.24 -16.02 26.48
CA GLY A 599 -14.47 -16.77 26.22
C GLY A 599 -15.02 -17.37 27.51
N VAL A 600 -16.34 -17.33 27.67
CA VAL A 600 -17.04 -17.95 28.81
C VAL A 600 -17.75 -19.22 28.36
N ALA A 601 -17.54 -20.32 29.08
CA ALA A 601 -18.18 -21.59 28.84
C ALA A 601 -18.58 -22.28 30.14
N LEU A 602 -19.62 -23.10 30.10
CA LEU A 602 -19.99 -24.02 31.16
C LEU A 602 -19.22 -25.33 30.98
N ILE A 603 -18.68 -25.85 32.07
CA ILE A 603 -18.08 -27.18 32.15
C ILE A 603 -19.02 -28.08 32.94
N ARG A 604 -19.37 -29.21 32.35
CA ARG A 604 -20.28 -30.21 32.94
C ARG A 604 -19.49 -31.41 33.45
N ASP A 605 -20.16 -32.22 34.26
CA ASP A 605 -19.66 -33.52 34.71
C ASP A 605 -19.19 -34.36 33.50
N GLY A 606 -17.93 -34.83 33.55
CA GLY A 606 -17.25 -35.49 32.42
C GLY A 606 -16.49 -34.57 31.44
N GLY A 607 -16.44 -33.26 31.68
CA GLY A 607 -15.58 -32.31 30.97
C GLY A 607 -16.17 -31.73 29.67
N GLU A 608 -17.47 -31.90 29.40
CA GLU A 608 -18.11 -31.29 28.23
C GLU A 608 -18.13 -29.76 28.35
N ARG A 609 -17.52 -29.06 27.38
CA ARG A 609 -17.46 -27.60 27.32
C ARG A 609 -18.60 -27.05 26.44
N THR A 610 -19.47 -26.22 27.02
CA THR A 610 -20.53 -25.53 26.28
C THR A 610 -20.40 -24.00 26.39
N PRO A 611 -20.23 -23.25 25.29
CA PRO A 611 -20.18 -21.78 25.33
C PRO A 611 -21.44 -21.16 25.94
N LEU A 612 -21.26 -20.13 26.77
CA LEU A 612 -22.37 -19.38 27.33
C LEU A 612 -22.88 -18.34 26.32
N ALA A 613 -24.14 -18.42 25.93
CA ALA A 613 -24.73 -17.45 25.00
C ALA A 613 -25.09 -16.14 25.72
N ALA A 614 -24.84 -14.98 25.10
CA ALA A 614 -25.30 -13.70 25.63
C ALA A 614 -26.57 -13.29 24.87
N HIS A 615 -27.71 -13.24 25.58
CA HIS A 615 -28.98 -12.85 24.97
C HIS A 615 -28.97 -11.35 24.63
N PRO A 616 -29.57 -10.90 23.52
CA PRO A 616 -29.56 -9.48 23.12
C PRO A 616 -30.27 -8.52 24.09
N GLU A 617 -31.03 -9.03 25.05
CA GLU A 617 -31.66 -8.24 26.12
C GLU A 617 -30.72 -7.97 27.30
N VAL A 618 -29.57 -8.66 27.36
CA VAL A 618 -28.56 -8.39 28.39
C VAL A 618 -27.69 -7.24 27.91
N GLU A 619 -27.85 -6.10 28.57
CA GLU A 619 -27.05 -4.90 28.30
C GLU A 619 -25.56 -5.15 28.62
N PRO A 620 -24.63 -4.56 27.84
CA PRO A 620 -23.20 -4.69 28.11
C PRO A 620 -22.83 -4.16 29.50
N GLY A 621 -21.98 -4.90 30.21
CA GLY A 621 -21.44 -4.51 31.52
C GLY A 621 -20.05 -3.92 31.41
N ARG A 622 -19.76 -2.87 32.18
CA ARG A 622 -18.43 -2.28 32.34
C ARG A 622 -18.02 -2.35 33.79
N TYR A 623 -16.84 -2.92 34.05
CA TYR A 623 -16.34 -3.10 35.41
C TYR A 623 -14.89 -2.60 35.49
N GLY A 624 -14.57 -1.75 36.46
CA GLY A 624 -13.21 -1.27 36.65
C GLY A 624 -12.27 -2.39 37.08
N LEU A 625 -11.08 -2.47 36.47
CA LEU A 625 -10.03 -3.44 36.86
C LEU A 625 -8.94 -2.76 37.67
N ARG A 626 -8.21 -1.86 37.01
CA ARG A 626 -7.09 -1.06 37.52
C ARG A 626 -7.14 0.31 36.82
N PRO A 627 -6.43 1.35 37.28
CA PRO A 627 -6.46 2.66 36.62
C PRO A 627 -6.23 2.56 35.10
N GLY A 628 -7.09 3.20 34.30
CA GLY A 628 -7.03 3.17 32.83
C GLY A 628 -7.56 1.88 32.17
N ARG A 629 -8.09 0.92 32.94
CA ARG A 629 -8.43 -0.44 32.49
C ARG A 629 -9.81 -0.89 32.96
N GLU A 630 -10.52 -1.57 32.08
CA GLU A 630 -11.86 -2.09 32.34
C GLU A 630 -12.03 -3.53 31.83
N LEU A 631 -12.95 -4.24 32.46
CA LEU A 631 -13.52 -5.48 31.96
C LEU A 631 -14.87 -5.16 31.29
N LEU A 632 -14.95 -5.40 29.98
CA LEU A 632 -16.18 -5.27 29.21
C LEU A 632 -16.84 -6.65 29.07
N ALA A 633 -18.05 -6.80 29.58
CA ALA A 633 -18.87 -8.01 29.42
C ALA A 633 -19.90 -7.79 28.31
N LEU A 634 -19.80 -8.57 27.22
CA LEU A 634 -20.68 -8.40 26.06
C LEU A 634 -20.82 -9.64 25.19
N ALA A 635 -21.77 -9.60 24.24
CA ALA A 635 -21.91 -10.61 23.20
C ALA A 635 -20.87 -10.42 22.08
N ASN A 636 -20.12 -11.48 21.76
CA ASN A 636 -19.21 -11.52 20.62
C ASN A 636 -19.96 -11.72 19.28
N ALA A 637 -19.22 -11.76 18.16
CA ALA A 637 -19.82 -11.91 16.82
C ALA A 637 -20.61 -13.23 16.60
N SER A 638 -20.40 -14.25 17.44
CA SER A 638 -21.18 -15.48 17.43
C SER A 638 -22.36 -15.46 18.41
N GLY A 639 -22.55 -14.35 19.13
CA GLY A 639 -23.57 -14.19 20.18
C GLY A 639 -23.22 -14.90 21.49
N ASN A 640 -21.97 -15.25 21.72
CA ASN A 640 -21.52 -15.83 22.99
C ASN A 640 -20.98 -14.74 23.91
N LEU A 641 -21.09 -14.94 25.22
CA LEU A 641 -20.50 -14.05 26.21
C LEU A 641 -18.99 -14.04 26.06
N GLU A 642 -18.45 -12.83 25.98
CA GLU A 642 -17.04 -12.52 26.02
C GLU A 642 -16.81 -11.53 27.16
N LEU A 643 -15.81 -11.82 27.99
CA LEU A 643 -15.28 -10.89 28.99
C LEU A 643 -13.97 -10.35 28.43
N ARG A 644 -13.83 -9.04 28.29
CA ARG A 644 -12.69 -8.43 27.62
C ARG A 644 -11.95 -7.49 28.55
N ASP A 645 -10.71 -7.84 28.92
CA ASP A 645 -9.80 -6.92 29.61
C ASP A 645 -9.25 -5.94 28.58
N GLN A 646 -9.53 -4.65 28.70
CA GLN A 646 -9.11 -3.64 27.74
C GLN A 646 -8.81 -2.29 28.39
N THR A 647 -8.03 -1.45 27.70
CA THR A 647 -7.99 -0.02 28.04
C THR A 647 -9.40 0.57 27.98
N VAL A 648 -9.70 1.52 28.87
CA VAL A 648 -11.00 2.21 28.87
C VAL A 648 -11.24 2.81 27.48
N ARG A 649 -12.38 2.48 26.87
CA ARG A 649 -12.75 2.97 25.52
C ARG A 649 -14.06 3.76 25.52
N PRO A 650 -14.20 4.80 24.68
CA PRO A 650 -15.48 5.44 24.45
C PRO A 650 -16.44 4.47 23.77
N LEU A 651 -17.64 4.33 24.34
CA LEU A 651 -18.69 3.44 23.84
C LEU A 651 -19.93 4.24 23.44
N VAL A 652 -20.13 4.43 22.14
CA VAL A 652 -21.28 5.12 21.55
C VAL A 652 -22.54 4.31 21.78
N ASP A 653 -23.51 4.88 22.50
CA ASP A 653 -24.83 4.29 22.76
C ASP A 653 -25.95 5.00 21.96
N ARG A 654 -25.67 6.19 21.41
CA ARG A 654 -26.63 6.95 20.60
C ARG A 654 -25.94 7.66 19.44
N VAL A 655 -26.58 7.59 18.28
CA VAL A 655 -26.16 8.25 17.03
C VAL A 655 -27.34 9.00 16.44
N THR A 656 -27.18 10.30 16.19
CA THR A 656 -28.16 11.11 15.47
C THR A 656 -27.48 11.82 14.30
N TRP A 657 -28.17 11.91 13.16
CA TRP A 657 -27.62 12.56 11.96
C TRP A 657 -28.70 13.37 11.24
N ASP A 658 -28.75 14.66 11.58
CA ASP A 658 -29.63 15.68 10.99
C ASP A 658 -28.83 16.97 10.74
N GLY A 659 -28.34 17.14 9.51
CA GLY A 659 -27.29 18.09 9.17
C GLY A 659 -25.93 17.70 9.76
N GLU A 660 -25.83 17.73 11.08
CA GLU A 660 -24.65 17.35 11.86
C GLU A 660 -24.74 15.90 12.35
N LEU A 661 -23.61 15.19 12.35
CA LEU A 661 -23.49 13.86 12.92
C LEU A 661 -23.07 13.99 14.39
N VAL A 662 -23.95 13.57 15.30
CA VAL A 662 -23.69 13.58 16.75
C VAL A 662 -23.55 12.15 17.25
N LEU A 663 -22.44 11.90 17.96
CA LEU A 663 -22.11 10.66 18.64
C LEU A 663 -22.15 10.91 20.15
N GLU A 664 -23.00 10.16 20.85
CA GLU A 664 -23.10 10.21 22.31
C GLU A 664 -22.83 8.82 22.90
N GLY A 665 -22.17 8.78 24.05
CA GLY A 665 -21.85 7.51 24.66
C GLY A 665 -21.25 7.61 26.05
N SER A 666 -20.84 6.46 26.60
CA SER A 666 -20.17 6.38 27.89
C SER A 666 -18.64 6.43 27.74
N HIS A 667 -18.00 7.24 28.57
CA HIS A 667 -16.56 7.31 28.76
C HIS A 667 -16.28 7.48 30.27
N PRO A 668 -16.00 6.39 31.02
CA PRO A 668 -15.81 6.41 32.46
C PRO A 668 -14.74 7.43 32.88
N GLY A 669 -15.03 8.16 33.95
CA GLY A 669 -14.19 9.21 34.49
C GLY A 669 -15.03 10.22 35.26
N ASP A 670 -14.46 10.76 36.33
CA ASP A 670 -15.11 11.78 37.15
C ASP A 670 -14.78 13.19 36.63
N GLY A 671 -15.74 14.11 36.75
CA GLY A 671 -15.58 15.51 36.38
C GLY A 671 -15.95 15.85 34.92
N THR A 672 -15.80 17.13 34.59
CA THR A 672 -16.01 17.69 33.25
C THR A 672 -14.66 18.02 32.62
N ARG A 673 -14.40 17.50 31.42
CA ARG A 673 -13.17 17.75 30.65
C ARG A 673 -13.42 17.81 29.15
N THR A 674 -12.49 18.39 28.42
CA THR A 674 -12.48 18.40 26.95
C THR A 674 -11.50 17.35 26.44
N GLY A 675 -11.91 16.58 25.45
CA GLY A 675 -11.04 15.66 24.69
C GLY A 675 -11.05 15.97 23.20
N GLU A 676 -10.35 15.18 22.41
CA GLU A 676 -10.30 15.30 20.95
C GLU A 676 -10.81 14.04 20.25
N LEU A 677 -11.79 14.18 19.36
CA LEU A 677 -12.19 13.15 18.41
C LEU A 677 -11.26 13.25 17.21
N LEU A 678 -10.47 12.22 17.01
CA LEU A 678 -9.54 12.09 15.90
C LEU A 678 -10.12 11.18 14.82
N LEU A 679 -10.24 11.69 13.60
CA LEU A 679 -10.56 10.90 12.41
C LEU A 679 -9.28 10.66 11.63
N VAL A 680 -8.85 9.40 11.55
CA VAL A 680 -7.63 9.01 10.83
C VAL A 680 -7.97 8.32 9.51
N HIS A 681 -7.51 8.89 8.40
CA HIS A 681 -7.71 8.34 7.07
C HIS A 681 -6.87 7.07 6.86
N GLY A 682 -7.51 5.92 6.68
CA GLY A 682 -6.87 4.60 6.67
C GLY A 682 -5.98 4.28 5.47
N GLY A 683 -5.84 5.19 4.50
CA GLY A 683 -4.91 5.07 3.38
C GLY A 683 -3.71 6.00 3.49
N HIS A 684 -3.95 7.28 3.81
CA HIS A 684 -2.94 8.34 3.82
C HIS A 684 -2.38 8.66 5.20
N GLY A 685 -3.12 8.30 6.27
CA GLY A 685 -2.79 8.70 7.64
C GLY A 685 -3.11 10.15 7.95
N ASP A 686 -3.91 10.82 7.11
CA ASP A 686 -4.37 12.20 7.38
C ASP A 686 -5.28 12.20 8.62
N GLU A 687 -5.16 13.24 9.44
CA GLU A 687 -5.91 13.41 10.67
C GLU A 687 -6.88 14.60 10.54
N ALA A 688 -8.10 14.45 11.04
CA ALA A 688 -9.02 15.53 11.32
C ALA A 688 -9.39 15.50 12.80
N VAL A 689 -9.21 16.63 13.48
CA VAL A 689 -9.35 16.77 14.93
C VAL A 689 -10.57 17.62 15.23
N LEU A 690 -11.42 17.14 16.14
CA LEU A 690 -12.65 17.82 16.55
C LEU A 690 -12.75 17.82 18.08
N PRO A 691 -13.27 18.89 18.70
CA PRO A 691 -13.45 18.92 20.15
C PRO A 691 -14.53 17.92 20.60
N VAL A 692 -14.32 17.33 21.78
CA VAL A 692 -15.27 16.42 22.45
C VAL A 692 -15.51 16.93 23.86
N ARG A 693 -16.78 16.99 24.25
CA ARG A 693 -17.16 17.26 25.65
C ARG A 693 -17.28 15.92 26.38
N ILE A 694 -16.59 15.79 27.51
CA ILE A 694 -16.70 14.65 28.43
C ILE A 694 -17.23 15.19 29.76
N ASP A 695 -18.39 14.72 30.21
CA ASP A 695 -19.08 15.23 31.39
C ASP A 695 -19.80 14.10 32.12
N GLY A 696 -19.49 13.91 33.41
CA GLY A 696 -20.17 12.92 34.26
C GLY A 696 -20.13 11.49 33.70
N GLY A 697 -18.99 11.06 33.17
CA GLY A 697 -18.81 9.74 32.58
C GLY A 697 -19.45 9.55 31.18
N ARG A 698 -19.94 10.62 30.55
CA ARG A 698 -20.47 10.60 29.17
C ARG A 698 -19.63 11.46 28.25
N PHE A 699 -19.55 11.08 26.98
CA PHE A 699 -18.93 11.91 25.95
C PHE A 699 -19.93 12.26 24.85
N THR A 700 -19.78 13.46 24.29
CA THR A 700 -20.54 13.96 23.15
C THR A 700 -19.57 14.54 22.13
N ALA A 701 -19.65 14.02 20.89
CA ALA A 701 -18.87 14.51 19.76
C ALA A 701 -19.80 14.86 18.60
N ALA A 702 -19.65 16.05 18.03
CA ALA A 702 -20.42 16.53 16.89
C ALA A 702 -19.47 16.78 15.71
N LEU A 703 -19.86 16.36 14.51
CA LEU A 703 -19.07 16.61 13.31
C LEU A 703 -19.91 16.82 12.06
N ARG A 704 -19.39 17.64 11.14
CA ARG A 704 -19.94 17.89 9.81
C ARG A 704 -18.97 17.33 8.77
N PRO A 705 -19.14 16.07 8.31
CA PRO A 705 -18.21 15.42 7.39
C PRO A 705 -17.98 16.16 6.07
N GLU A 706 -18.87 17.06 5.67
CA GLU A 706 -18.81 17.90 4.48
C GLU A 706 -18.09 19.24 4.67
N ALA A 707 -17.81 19.62 5.92
CA ALA A 707 -17.26 20.91 6.30
C ALA A 707 -16.37 20.77 7.54
N VAL A 708 -15.21 20.14 7.36
CA VAL A 708 -14.21 19.93 8.42
C VAL A 708 -13.18 21.06 8.36
N PRO A 709 -13.05 21.88 9.43
CA PRO A 709 -12.04 22.93 9.49
C PRO A 709 -10.63 22.34 9.46
N GLY A 710 -9.72 23.02 8.77
CA GLY A 710 -8.29 22.70 8.78
C GLY A 710 -7.44 23.85 8.25
N LYS A 711 -6.12 23.65 8.23
CA LYS A 711 -5.14 24.64 7.74
C LYS A 711 -5.30 25.02 6.26
N ALA A 712 -6.03 24.22 5.49
CA ALA A 712 -6.33 24.43 4.08
C ALA A 712 -7.70 25.08 3.84
N GLY A 713 -8.39 25.55 4.88
CA GLY A 713 -9.78 25.99 4.83
C GLY A 713 -10.75 24.94 5.39
N THR A 714 -12.06 25.16 5.19
CA THR A 714 -13.10 24.23 5.62
C THR A 714 -13.49 23.31 4.47
N LEU A 715 -13.08 22.04 4.55
CA LEU A 715 -13.19 21.08 3.44
C LEU A 715 -13.95 19.82 3.85
N PRO A 716 -14.63 19.12 2.91
CA PRO A 716 -15.19 17.81 3.19
C PRO A 716 -14.09 16.78 3.46
N LEU A 717 -14.39 15.75 4.24
CA LEU A 717 -13.51 14.59 4.41
C LEU A 717 -13.17 13.97 3.05
N ALA A 718 -11.87 13.83 2.76
CA ALA A 718 -11.36 13.18 1.55
C ALA A 718 -11.97 11.79 1.31
N GLU A 719 -12.09 11.39 0.05
CA GLU A 719 -12.61 10.07 -0.36
C GLU A 719 -11.79 8.95 0.31
N GLY A 720 -12.48 8.08 1.05
CA GLY A 720 -11.86 6.94 1.70
C GLY A 720 -12.51 6.53 3.02
N ARG A 721 -11.73 5.81 3.84
CA ARG A 721 -12.16 5.31 5.15
C ARG A 721 -11.47 6.11 6.24
N TRP A 722 -12.26 6.67 7.14
CA TRP A 722 -11.83 7.45 8.31
C TRP A 722 -12.20 6.69 9.57
N ASN A 723 -11.19 6.22 10.32
CA ASN A 723 -11.39 5.54 11.59
C ASN A 723 -11.45 6.57 12.73
N LEU A 724 -12.34 6.36 13.70
CA LEU A 724 -12.56 7.31 14.78
C LEU A 724 -11.82 6.87 16.05
N PHE A 725 -11.09 7.79 16.67
CA PHE A 725 -10.39 7.63 17.94
C PHE A 725 -10.70 8.81 18.86
N LEU A 726 -10.52 8.61 20.15
CA LEU A 726 -10.51 9.65 21.17
C LEU A 726 -9.08 9.73 21.75
N ARG A 727 -8.61 10.94 22.00
CA ARG A 727 -7.33 11.21 22.67
C ARG A 727 -7.45 12.43 23.60
N GLU A 728 -6.46 12.61 24.47
CA GLU A 728 -6.30 13.84 25.23
C GLU A 728 -5.87 14.99 24.30
N PRO A 729 -6.26 16.26 24.58
CA PRO A 729 -5.85 17.39 23.77
C PRO A 729 -4.32 17.50 23.65
N GLY A 730 -3.82 17.63 22.43
CA GLY A 730 -2.38 17.71 22.15
C GLY A 730 -1.62 16.37 22.14
N GLU A 731 -2.26 15.24 22.45
CA GLU A 731 -1.62 13.93 22.34
C GLU A 731 -1.31 13.59 20.87
N SER A 732 -0.09 13.15 20.59
CA SER A 732 0.39 12.91 19.23
C SER A 732 0.94 11.51 19.01
N ASP A 733 1.07 10.70 20.06
CA ASP A 733 1.44 9.29 19.96
C ASP A 733 0.23 8.44 19.52
N PRO A 734 0.27 7.83 18.32
CA PRO A 734 -0.80 6.93 17.89
C PRO A 734 -1.00 5.71 18.80
N ALA A 735 -0.03 5.39 19.67
CA ALA A 735 -0.17 4.37 20.70
C ALA A 735 -1.17 4.78 21.78
N GLU A 736 -1.35 6.06 22.06
CA GLU A 736 -2.28 6.56 23.08
C GLU A 736 -3.71 6.76 22.53
N TYR A 737 -3.89 6.66 21.21
CA TYR A 737 -5.20 6.83 20.58
C TYR A 737 -6.17 5.70 20.94
N THR A 738 -7.31 6.07 21.49
CA THR A 738 -8.31 5.10 21.98
C THR A 738 -9.45 4.94 20.96
N PRO A 739 -9.68 3.76 20.38
CA PRO A 739 -10.69 3.58 19.33
C PRO A 739 -12.12 3.85 19.83
N VAL A 740 -12.90 4.63 19.07
CA VAL A 740 -14.33 4.84 19.34
C VAL A 740 -15.11 3.58 18.98
N CYS A 741 -15.78 3.02 19.97
CA CYS A 741 -16.55 1.78 19.84
C CYS A 741 -18.05 2.06 19.86
N VAL A 742 -18.87 1.13 19.33
CA VAL A 742 -20.34 1.19 19.39
C VAL A 742 -20.90 0.11 20.32
N ALA A 743 -21.85 0.49 21.17
CA ALA A 743 -22.58 -0.41 22.04
C ALA A 743 -23.41 -1.42 21.24
N PRO A 744 -23.44 -2.70 21.65
CA PRO A 744 -24.47 -3.65 21.22
C PRO A 744 -25.88 -3.06 21.35
N GLY A 745 -26.72 -3.14 20.31
CA GLY A 745 -28.08 -2.58 20.30
C GLY A 745 -28.20 -1.28 19.51
N THR A 746 -27.28 -0.34 19.70
CA THR A 746 -27.17 0.92 18.93
C THR A 746 -26.77 0.66 17.47
N ASP A 747 -26.15 -0.48 17.20
CA ASP A 747 -25.75 -0.93 15.87
C ASP A 747 -26.91 -1.25 14.92
N ARG A 748 -28.14 -1.41 15.43
CA ARG A 748 -29.35 -1.67 14.60
C ARG A 748 -29.62 -0.57 13.57
N GLY A 749 -29.21 0.68 13.86
CA GLY A 749 -29.33 1.81 12.94
C GLY A 749 -28.19 1.94 11.92
N LEU A 750 -27.18 1.05 11.95
CA LEU A 750 -26.00 1.11 11.09
C LEU A 750 -26.01 -0.02 10.03
N PRO A 751 -25.47 0.21 8.82
CA PRO A 751 -24.82 1.44 8.36
C PRO A 751 -25.81 2.58 8.12
N LEU A 752 -25.43 3.79 8.56
CA LEU A 752 -26.20 5.01 8.31
C LEU A 752 -25.55 5.77 7.15
N THR A 753 -26.32 6.04 6.10
CA THR A 753 -25.84 6.70 4.89
C THR A 753 -26.58 8.01 4.65
N ARG A 754 -25.83 9.06 4.29
CA ARG A 754 -26.34 10.36 3.86
C ARG A 754 -25.61 10.81 2.59
N THR A 755 -26.28 11.62 1.77
CA THR A 755 -25.64 12.30 0.65
C THR A 755 -25.42 13.76 1.03
N LEU A 756 -24.16 14.17 1.20
CA LEU A 756 -23.76 15.51 1.63
C LEU A 756 -22.80 16.09 0.59
N SER A 757 -23.05 17.32 0.12
CA SER A 757 -22.25 17.99 -0.92
C SER A 757 -21.93 17.12 -2.15
N GLY A 758 -22.92 16.33 -2.61
CA GLY A 758 -22.79 15.41 -3.75
C GLY A 758 -22.09 14.07 -3.46
N ARG A 759 -21.65 13.82 -2.22
CA ARG A 759 -20.98 12.59 -1.78
C ARG A 759 -21.86 11.71 -0.94
N GLU A 760 -21.76 10.40 -1.15
CA GLU A 760 -22.34 9.41 -0.24
C GLU A 760 -21.39 9.20 0.95
N ILE A 761 -21.79 9.62 2.15
CA ILE A 761 -21.05 9.41 3.39
C ILE A 761 -21.77 8.33 4.20
N THR A 762 -21.02 7.30 4.62
CA THR A 762 -21.57 6.15 5.35
C THR A 762 -20.86 5.97 6.68
N LEU A 763 -21.59 6.12 7.78
CA LEU A 763 -21.15 5.68 9.11
C LEU A 763 -21.42 4.19 9.26
N LYS A 764 -20.41 3.41 9.65
CA LYS A 764 -20.57 1.98 9.86
C LYS A 764 -19.59 1.41 10.89
N ARG A 765 -19.97 0.29 11.47
CA ARG A 765 -19.13 -0.52 12.35
C ARG A 765 -18.06 -1.26 11.55
N HIS A 766 -16.88 -1.41 12.14
CA HIS A 766 -15.73 -2.14 11.59
C HIS A 766 -14.97 -2.90 12.67
N ALA A 767 -14.46 -4.07 12.28
CA ALA A 767 -14.02 -5.10 13.22
C ALA A 767 -15.13 -5.37 14.26
N HIS A 768 -14.80 -5.96 15.41
CA HIS A 768 -15.83 -6.32 16.37
C HIS A 768 -16.62 -5.12 16.89
N TYR A 769 -16.04 -3.95 17.22
CA TYR A 769 -16.82 -2.81 17.77
C TYR A 769 -16.41 -1.41 17.32
N GLY A 770 -15.35 -1.26 16.52
CA GLY A 770 -14.89 0.07 16.12
C GLY A 770 -15.87 0.77 15.18
N LEU A 771 -15.90 2.11 15.23
CA LEU A 771 -16.71 2.93 14.35
C LEU A 771 -15.83 3.60 13.28
N HIS A 772 -16.29 3.65 12.03
CA HIS A 772 -15.61 4.39 10.99
C HIS A 772 -16.60 5.08 10.04
N LEU A 773 -16.16 6.19 9.46
CA LEU A 773 -16.83 6.91 8.38
C LEU A 773 -16.22 6.54 7.03
N ARG A 774 -17.06 6.32 6.03
CA ARG A 774 -16.63 6.20 4.64
C ARG A 774 -17.11 7.42 3.88
N SER A 775 -16.19 8.27 3.44
CA SER A 775 -16.47 9.34 2.49
C SER A 775 -16.39 8.76 1.07
N GLY A 776 -17.50 8.84 0.32
CA GLY A 776 -17.57 8.39 -1.06
C GLY A 776 -16.96 9.38 -2.05
N SER A 777 -16.85 8.95 -3.31
CA SER A 777 -16.27 9.77 -4.38
C SER A 777 -17.07 11.04 -4.68
N ALA A 778 -16.35 12.14 -4.92
CA ALA A 778 -16.92 13.41 -5.41
C ALA A 778 -17.47 13.32 -6.83
N LEU A 779 -17.01 12.37 -7.64
CA LEU A 779 -17.47 12.27 -9.03
C LEU A 779 -18.93 11.85 -9.09
N PRO A 780 -19.75 12.33 -10.03
CA PRO A 780 -21.09 11.82 -10.23
C PRO A 780 -21.07 10.31 -10.49
N PRO A 781 -22.06 9.53 -10.00
CA PRO A 781 -22.13 8.11 -10.31
C PRO A 781 -22.25 7.80 -11.80
N ALA A 782 -22.41 8.78 -12.69
CA ALA A 782 -22.39 8.70 -14.15
C ALA A 782 -20.96 8.61 -14.72
N ASP A 783 -19.97 9.20 -14.05
CA ASP A 783 -18.62 9.39 -14.60
C ASP A 783 -17.62 8.36 -14.04
N ARG A 784 -17.97 7.71 -12.93
CA ARG A 784 -17.12 6.73 -12.24
C ARG A 784 -16.86 5.46 -13.06
N GLY A 785 -15.61 4.98 -12.98
CA GLY A 785 -15.20 3.64 -13.44
C GLY A 785 -14.62 3.61 -14.86
N GLY A 786 -13.74 2.63 -15.10
CA GLY A 786 -12.95 2.51 -16.34
C GLY A 786 -13.73 2.63 -17.65
N PRO A 787 -14.87 1.92 -17.84
CA PRO A 787 -15.61 1.98 -19.11
C PRO A 787 -16.20 3.36 -19.40
N ARG A 788 -16.54 4.11 -18.35
CA ARG A 788 -17.16 5.42 -18.47
C ARG A 788 -16.12 6.50 -18.68
N GLN A 789 -15.02 6.44 -17.96
CA GLN A 789 -13.83 7.25 -18.22
C GLN A 789 -13.30 7.04 -19.65
N ARG A 790 -13.36 5.81 -20.17
CA ARG A 790 -13.07 5.53 -21.59
C ARG A 790 -14.07 6.23 -22.53
N ARG A 791 -15.37 6.18 -22.24
CA ARG A 791 -16.39 6.86 -23.04
C ARG A 791 -16.25 8.38 -23.00
N LEU A 792 -15.95 8.95 -21.83
CA LEU A 792 -15.72 10.38 -21.67
C LEU A 792 -14.50 10.85 -22.47
N ARG A 793 -13.44 10.04 -22.54
CA ARG A 793 -12.31 10.29 -23.45
C ARG A 793 -12.71 10.27 -24.93
N GLU A 794 -13.55 9.31 -25.35
CA GLU A 794 -14.09 9.29 -26.71
C GLU A 794 -14.97 10.53 -26.98
N THR A 795 -15.74 10.99 -25.98
CA THR A 795 -16.53 12.21 -26.06
C THR A 795 -15.66 13.46 -26.14
N TYR A 796 -14.61 13.57 -25.33
CA TYR A 796 -13.60 14.63 -25.40
C TYR A 796 -13.01 14.75 -26.81
N ALA A 797 -12.57 13.62 -27.39
CA ALA A 797 -12.00 13.60 -28.74
C ALA A 797 -13.00 14.13 -29.80
N ALA A 798 -14.29 13.83 -29.64
CA ALA A 798 -15.34 14.34 -30.51
C ALA A 798 -15.67 15.83 -30.26
N GLN A 799 -15.60 16.29 -29.01
CA GLN A 799 -15.89 17.69 -28.63
C GLN A 799 -14.79 18.67 -29.03
N ARG A 800 -13.55 18.20 -29.21
CA ARG A 800 -12.39 19.02 -29.58
C ARG A 800 -12.57 19.81 -30.88
N GLY A 801 -13.40 19.34 -31.81
CA GLY A 801 -13.72 20.06 -33.05
C GLY A 801 -14.87 21.07 -32.94
N GLY A 802 -15.42 21.26 -31.74
CA GLY A 802 -16.51 22.22 -31.49
C GLY A 802 -16.02 23.64 -31.19
N PRO A 803 -16.93 24.61 -31.03
CA PRO A 803 -16.57 26.00 -30.71
C PRO A 803 -15.91 26.10 -29.34
N LEU A 804 -14.87 26.92 -29.26
CA LEU A 804 -14.20 27.24 -27.99
C LEU A 804 -15.10 28.11 -27.10
N ARG A 805 -14.88 28.00 -25.80
CA ARG A 805 -15.52 28.77 -24.75
C ARG A 805 -14.51 29.81 -24.24
N ASP A 806 -14.95 31.06 -24.09
CA ASP A 806 -14.14 32.14 -23.53
C ASP A 806 -13.98 31.94 -22.01
N ALA A 807 -13.13 30.97 -21.69
CA ALA A 807 -12.90 30.47 -20.35
C ALA A 807 -11.45 30.02 -20.18
N VAL A 808 -10.98 30.07 -18.93
CA VAL A 808 -9.66 29.60 -18.53
C VAL A 808 -9.81 28.40 -17.59
N LEU A 809 -9.18 27.29 -17.95
CA LEU A 809 -9.08 26.11 -17.09
C LEU A 809 -7.74 26.08 -16.37
N TYR A 810 -7.76 26.22 -15.05
CA TYR A 810 -6.58 26.19 -14.19
C TYR A 810 -6.41 24.82 -13.55
N CYS A 811 -5.19 24.30 -13.52
CA CYS A 811 -4.85 23.05 -12.86
C CYS A 811 -3.51 23.16 -12.12
N SER A 812 -3.56 23.21 -10.79
CA SER A 812 -2.36 23.17 -9.95
C SER A 812 -2.18 21.80 -9.28
N PHE A 813 -1.01 21.18 -9.47
CA PHE A 813 -0.61 19.89 -8.90
C PHE A 813 -1.63 18.75 -9.06
N ASP A 814 -2.19 18.61 -10.27
CA ASP A 814 -3.28 17.68 -10.61
C ASP A 814 -4.58 17.94 -9.83
N GLY A 815 -4.92 19.21 -9.67
CA GLY A 815 -6.12 19.69 -8.98
C GLY A 815 -6.07 19.54 -7.47
N ARG A 816 -4.89 19.40 -6.87
CA ARG A 816 -4.74 19.18 -5.42
C ARG A 816 -4.66 20.48 -4.61
N GLN A 817 -4.48 21.62 -5.26
CA GLN A 817 -4.27 22.90 -4.59
C GLN A 817 -4.87 24.07 -5.40
N TYR A 818 -5.19 25.15 -4.69
CA TYR A 818 -5.34 26.49 -5.24
C TYR A 818 -4.07 27.25 -4.81
N SER A 819 -3.06 27.23 -5.67
CA SER A 819 -1.70 27.67 -5.32
C SER A 819 -0.82 27.84 -6.56
N ASP A 820 0.41 28.28 -6.32
CA ASP A 820 1.52 28.28 -7.28
C ASP A 820 1.24 29.20 -8.48
N SER A 821 2.00 29.07 -9.56
CA SER A 821 1.91 29.99 -10.70
C SER A 821 0.52 30.07 -11.33
N PRO A 822 -0.28 28.98 -11.42
CA PRO A 822 -1.67 29.07 -11.87
C PRO A 822 -2.55 29.98 -11.00
N ARG A 823 -2.31 30.09 -9.69
CA ARG A 823 -3.06 30.98 -8.80
C ARG A 823 -2.72 32.44 -9.09
N ALA A 824 -1.44 32.78 -9.18
CA ALA A 824 -1.01 34.14 -9.47
C ALA A 824 -1.55 34.62 -10.83
N ILE A 825 -1.51 33.77 -11.87
CA ILE A 825 -2.10 34.10 -13.18
C ILE A 825 -3.62 34.30 -13.09
N HIS A 826 -4.31 33.49 -12.29
CA HIS A 826 -5.74 33.67 -12.06
C HIS A 826 -6.04 35.00 -11.36
N GLU A 827 -5.33 35.32 -10.29
CA GLU A 827 -5.50 36.57 -9.53
C GLU A 827 -5.21 37.80 -10.41
N GLU A 828 -4.20 37.73 -11.28
CA GLU A 828 -3.87 38.78 -12.25
C GLU A 828 -4.99 38.98 -13.28
N LEU A 829 -5.52 37.90 -13.88
CA LEU A 829 -6.65 37.99 -14.82
C LEU A 829 -7.92 38.56 -14.18
N VAL A 830 -8.19 38.21 -12.93
CA VAL A 830 -9.30 38.79 -12.16
C VAL A 830 -9.06 40.28 -11.91
N GLY A 831 -7.82 40.67 -11.57
CA GLY A 831 -7.43 42.07 -11.39
C GLY A 831 -7.57 42.92 -12.66
N HIS A 832 -7.34 42.34 -13.83
CA HIS A 832 -7.56 42.97 -15.14
C HIS A 832 -9.05 43.15 -15.51
N GLY A 833 -9.98 42.53 -14.77
CA GLY A 833 -11.42 42.64 -15.04
C GLY A 833 -11.84 41.96 -16.35
N THR A 834 -11.21 40.86 -16.73
CA THR A 834 -11.58 40.13 -17.96
C THR A 834 -12.96 39.46 -17.82
N GLU A 835 -13.73 39.42 -18.90
CA GLU A 835 -15.03 38.71 -18.97
C GLU A 835 -14.89 37.18 -19.12
N LEU A 836 -13.68 36.64 -18.92
CA LEU A 836 -13.41 35.20 -19.08
C LEU A 836 -14.03 34.41 -17.92
N GLU A 837 -14.61 33.25 -18.23
CA GLU A 837 -15.06 32.34 -17.18
C GLU A 837 -13.87 31.59 -16.57
N HIS A 838 -13.71 31.65 -15.24
CA HIS A 838 -12.60 31.01 -14.52
C HIS A 838 -13.02 29.65 -13.97
N LEU A 839 -12.35 28.59 -14.40
CA LEU A 839 -12.60 27.21 -13.97
C LEU A 839 -11.38 26.63 -13.28
N TRP A 840 -11.53 26.14 -12.05
CA TRP A 840 -10.44 25.51 -11.31
C TRP A 840 -10.62 24.01 -11.20
N VAL A 841 -9.63 23.22 -11.65
CA VAL A 841 -9.66 21.76 -11.51
C VAL A 841 -9.44 21.39 -10.04
N VAL A 842 -10.40 20.65 -9.47
CA VAL A 842 -10.36 20.19 -8.08
C VAL A 842 -10.43 18.68 -8.03
N ARG A 843 -9.42 18.09 -7.40
CA ARG A 843 -9.37 16.67 -7.10
C ARG A 843 -10.02 16.42 -5.75
N ASP A 844 -11.08 15.62 -5.77
CA ASP A 844 -11.72 15.12 -4.56
C ASP A 844 -12.19 16.23 -3.59
N GLN A 845 -12.65 17.38 -4.11
CA GLN A 845 -13.10 18.52 -3.29
C GLN A 845 -12.14 18.88 -2.14
N GLN A 846 -10.83 18.64 -2.32
CA GLN A 846 -9.81 18.89 -1.30
C GLN A 846 -9.09 20.23 -1.52
N VAL A 847 -9.76 21.17 -2.18
CA VAL A 847 -9.24 22.49 -2.50
C VAL A 847 -10.33 23.51 -2.20
N ASP A 848 -9.99 24.51 -1.41
CA ASP A 848 -10.81 25.69 -1.21
C ASP A 848 -10.53 26.66 -2.37
N VAL A 849 -11.55 26.97 -3.16
CA VAL A 849 -11.44 27.79 -4.38
C VAL A 849 -12.19 29.09 -4.13
N PRO A 850 -11.61 30.27 -4.43
CA PRO A 850 -12.28 31.55 -4.19
C PRO A 850 -13.53 31.71 -5.06
N GLU A 851 -14.42 32.61 -4.67
CA GLU A 851 -15.69 32.89 -5.39
C GLU A 851 -15.48 33.34 -6.83
N SER A 852 -14.29 33.87 -7.16
CA SER A 852 -13.92 34.28 -8.51
C SER A 852 -13.66 33.12 -9.48
N ALA A 853 -13.61 31.87 -9.01
CA ALA A 853 -13.46 30.68 -9.86
C ALA A 853 -14.45 29.57 -9.51
N ALA A 854 -14.97 28.89 -10.53
CA ALA A 854 -15.85 27.74 -10.36
C ALA A 854 -15.04 26.43 -10.24
N PRO A 855 -15.23 25.61 -9.18
CA PRO A 855 -14.52 24.35 -9.02
C PRO A 855 -15.10 23.25 -9.94
N ILE A 856 -14.24 22.61 -10.73
CA ILE A 856 -14.60 21.45 -11.57
C ILE A 856 -13.93 20.19 -11.03
N ALA A 857 -14.74 19.16 -10.76
CA ALA A 857 -14.23 17.88 -10.30
C ALA A 857 -13.36 17.18 -11.38
N MET A 858 -12.09 16.93 -11.08
CA MET A 858 -11.17 16.20 -11.97
C MET A 858 -11.79 14.86 -12.39
N TRP A 859 -11.71 14.52 -13.69
CA TRP A 859 -12.31 13.32 -14.31
C TRP A 859 -13.84 13.31 -14.44
N SER A 860 -14.54 14.40 -14.12
CA SER A 860 -15.96 14.53 -14.42
C SER A 860 -16.20 14.74 -15.92
N ALA A 861 -17.43 14.53 -16.38
CA ALA A 861 -17.80 14.87 -17.77
C ALA A 861 -17.50 16.35 -18.11
N GLU A 862 -17.73 17.25 -17.16
CA GLU A 862 -17.45 18.68 -17.27
C GLU A 862 -15.95 18.98 -17.39
N TRP A 863 -15.09 18.25 -16.67
CA TRP A 863 -13.63 18.38 -16.81
C TRP A 863 -13.15 17.98 -18.22
N TYR A 864 -13.70 16.90 -18.79
CA TYR A 864 -13.40 16.50 -20.16
C TYR A 864 -13.86 17.54 -21.18
N GLU A 865 -15.05 18.11 -20.98
CA GLU A 865 -15.56 19.19 -21.82
C GLU A 865 -14.72 20.46 -21.70
N ALA A 866 -14.33 20.85 -20.48
CA ALA A 866 -13.48 22.01 -20.23
C ALA A 866 -12.11 21.86 -20.91
N LEU A 867 -11.48 20.68 -20.82
CA LEU A 867 -10.24 20.38 -21.55
C LEU A 867 -10.42 20.49 -23.07
N ALA A 868 -11.57 20.08 -23.61
CA ALA A 868 -11.84 20.14 -25.04
C ALA A 868 -12.14 21.56 -25.56
N ARG A 869 -12.79 22.41 -24.75
CA ARG A 869 -13.38 23.66 -25.23
C ARG A 869 -12.85 24.95 -24.60
N CYS A 870 -12.21 24.95 -23.42
CA CYS A 870 -11.72 26.20 -22.85
C CYS A 870 -10.65 26.81 -23.76
N ARG A 871 -10.78 28.08 -24.12
CA ARG A 871 -9.81 28.79 -24.95
C ARG A 871 -8.43 28.79 -24.31
N HIS A 872 -8.37 28.89 -22.99
CA HIS A 872 -7.12 28.90 -22.23
C HIS A 872 -7.03 27.74 -21.25
N ILE A 873 -5.84 27.16 -21.14
CA ILE A 873 -5.51 26.15 -20.12
C ILE A 873 -4.21 26.56 -19.45
N VAL A 874 -4.21 26.65 -18.12
CA VAL A 874 -3.02 26.99 -17.31
C VAL A 874 -2.72 25.83 -16.38
N THR A 875 -1.53 25.26 -16.49
CA THR A 875 -1.09 24.13 -15.67
C THR A 875 0.36 24.28 -15.22
N ASN A 876 0.69 23.72 -14.06
CA ASN A 876 2.07 23.61 -13.56
C ASN A 876 2.59 22.16 -13.57
N THR A 877 1.73 21.19 -13.86
CA THR A 877 2.10 19.78 -14.05
C THR A 877 1.74 19.29 -15.45
N GLN A 878 2.05 18.01 -15.71
CA GLN A 878 1.76 17.36 -16.99
C GLN A 878 0.27 17.10 -17.15
N LEU A 879 -0.30 17.51 -18.30
CA LEU A 879 -1.64 17.08 -18.72
C LEU A 879 -1.64 15.58 -19.06
N PRO A 880 -2.82 14.91 -19.13
CA PRO A 880 -2.91 13.49 -19.49
C PRO A 880 -2.17 13.14 -20.80
N ASP A 881 -1.64 11.93 -20.91
CA ASP A 881 -0.90 11.46 -22.11
C ASP A 881 -1.72 11.47 -23.39
N TRP A 882 -3.03 11.28 -23.28
CA TRP A 882 -3.98 11.31 -24.41
C TRP A 882 -4.53 12.70 -24.72
N PHE A 883 -4.08 13.76 -24.02
CA PHE A 883 -4.53 15.12 -24.29
C PHE A 883 -3.96 15.62 -25.62
N GLU A 884 -4.83 16.14 -26.48
CA GLU A 884 -4.48 16.86 -27.69
C GLU A 884 -5.22 18.20 -27.67
N ARG A 885 -4.52 19.33 -27.78
CA ARG A 885 -5.21 20.62 -27.81
C ARG A 885 -6.07 20.76 -29.08
N ALA A 886 -7.20 21.46 -28.96
CA ALA A 886 -8.00 21.91 -30.10
C ALA A 886 -7.28 23.06 -30.82
N GLU A 887 -7.66 23.26 -32.08
CA GLU A 887 -7.26 24.46 -32.82
C GLU A 887 -7.81 25.72 -32.10
N GLY A 888 -6.99 26.75 -31.99
CA GLY A 888 -7.33 27.99 -31.26
C GLY A 888 -7.17 27.94 -29.73
N GLN A 889 -6.89 26.77 -29.12
CA GLN A 889 -6.58 26.70 -27.68
C GLN A 889 -5.16 27.19 -27.37
N PHE A 890 -5.03 27.92 -26.27
CA PHE A 890 -3.76 28.40 -25.74
C PHE A 890 -3.41 27.71 -24.41
N VAL A 891 -2.37 26.89 -24.40
CA VAL A 891 -1.95 26.10 -23.25
C VAL A 891 -0.67 26.68 -22.63
N VAL A 892 -0.77 27.19 -21.41
CA VAL A 892 0.36 27.66 -20.60
C VAL A 892 0.86 26.53 -19.72
N GLN A 893 2.10 26.12 -19.93
CA GLN A 893 2.83 25.26 -19.01
C GLN A 893 3.75 26.11 -18.15
N THR A 894 3.43 26.25 -16.87
CA THR A 894 4.25 27.02 -15.94
C THR A 894 5.38 26.19 -15.34
N TRP A 895 5.30 24.86 -15.34
CA TRP A 895 6.16 24.01 -14.50
C TRP A 895 6.12 24.47 -13.03
N HIS A 896 7.00 23.96 -12.17
CA HIS A 896 6.85 24.13 -10.71
C HIS A 896 8.17 24.24 -9.95
N GLY A 897 9.24 24.72 -10.60
CA GLY A 897 10.52 24.97 -9.92
C GLY A 897 11.73 24.90 -10.84
N THR A 898 12.74 25.71 -10.52
CA THR A 898 14.08 25.63 -11.10
C THR A 898 14.69 24.24 -10.84
N PRO A 899 15.14 23.52 -11.89
CA PRO A 899 15.61 22.16 -11.73
C PRO A 899 17.04 22.11 -11.16
N LEU A 900 17.18 21.65 -9.91
CA LEU A 900 18.46 21.13 -9.39
C LEU A 900 18.70 19.71 -9.92
N LYS A 901 17.68 18.86 -9.78
CA LYS A 901 17.71 17.43 -10.10
C LYS A 901 17.51 17.24 -11.58
N ARG A 902 18.15 16.23 -12.18
CA ARG A 902 17.82 15.83 -13.56
C ARG A 902 16.36 15.43 -13.65
N ILE A 903 15.68 15.90 -14.70
CA ILE A 903 14.25 15.67 -14.92
C ILE A 903 13.99 15.24 -16.36
N GLY A 904 12.81 14.65 -16.57
CA GLY A 904 12.34 14.27 -17.89
C GLY A 904 13.32 13.34 -18.61
N ARG A 905 13.68 13.69 -19.84
CA ARG A 905 14.58 12.92 -20.71
C ARG A 905 16.03 12.91 -20.24
N ASP A 906 16.43 13.83 -19.37
CA ASP A 906 17.81 13.90 -18.87
C ASP A 906 18.11 12.84 -17.79
N LEU A 907 17.07 12.10 -17.37
CA LEU A 907 17.19 10.89 -16.56
C LEU A 907 17.52 9.64 -17.39
N ALA A 908 17.69 9.75 -18.71
CA ALA A 908 18.08 8.63 -19.56
C ALA A 908 19.38 7.99 -19.04
N GLY A 909 19.36 6.67 -18.83
CA GLY A 909 20.49 5.91 -18.29
C GLY A 909 20.62 5.93 -16.75
N HIS A 910 19.84 6.74 -16.03
CA HIS A 910 19.80 6.71 -14.56
C HIS A 910 18.85 5.63 -14.02
N ALA A 911 19.13 5.11 -12.83
CA ALA A 911 18.35 4.05 -12.18
C ALA A 911 16.89 4.44 -11.87
N SER A 912 16.59 5.74 -11.73
CA SER A 912 15.26 6.30 -11.51
C SER A 912 14.51 6.66 -12.80
N GLY A 913 15.15 6.49 -13.96
CA GLY A 913 14.59 6.85 -15.25
C GLY A 913 13.50 5.89 -15.73
N ASP A 914 12.31 6.41 -16.00
CA ASP A 914 11.25 5.67 -16.70
C ASP A 914 11.28 5.98 -18.21
N THR A 915 11.94 5.11 -18.97
CA THR A 915 12.10 5.22 -20.44
C THR A 915 10.77 5.36 -21.18
N ALA A 916 9.74 4.64 -20.73
CA ALA A 916 8.41 4.69 -21.34
C ALA A 916 7.74 6.06 -21.10
N TYR A 917 7.87 6.60 -19.88
CA TYR A 917 7.39 7.94 -19.57
C TYR A 917 8.13 9.01 -20.39
N MET A 918 9.47 8.94 -20.45
CA MET A 918 10.30 9.88 -21.21
C MET A 918 9.94 9.94 -22.68
N ALA A 919 9.62 8.80 -23.29
CA ALA A 919 9.18 8.72 -24.68
C ALA A 919 7.88 9.50 -24.95
N THR A 920 7.03 9.70 -23.92
CA THR A 920 5.80 10.49 -24.07
C THR A 920 6.02 12.00 -23.96
N LEU A 921 7.14 12.45 -23.39
CA LEU A 921 7.36 13.86 -23.06
C LEU A 921 7.33 14.79 -24.28
N PRO A 922 7.99 14.49 -25.41
CA PRO A 922 7.93 15.37 -26.58
C PRO A 922 6.51 15.56 -27.11
N ALA A 923 5.70 14.50 -27.15
CA ALA A 923 4.31 14.55 -27.62
C ALA A 923 3.42 15.39 -26.69
N ARG A 924 3.64 15.30 -25.37
CA ARG A 924 2.97 16.15 -24.37
C ARG A 924 3.41 17.60 -24.48
N ALA A 925 4.72 17.84 -24.62
CA ALA A 925 5.30 19.17 -24.73
C ALA A 925 4.88 19.90 -26.01
N ALA A 926 4.58 19.17 -27.08
CA ALA A 926 4.03 19.73 -28.32
C ALA A 926 2.61 20.32 -28.14
N GLN A 927 1.89 19.94 -27.07
CA GLN A 927 0.57 20.49 -26.78
C GLN A 927 0.63 21.85 -26.06
N TRP A 928 1.81 22.29 -25.62
CA TRP A 928 1.97 23.58 -24.95
C TRP A 928 2.09 24.70 -25.98
N SER A 929 1.37 25.80 -25.75
CA SER A 929 1.52 27.01 -26.56
C SER A 929 2.73 27.81 -26.08
N VAL A 930 2.94 27.84 -24.76
CA VAL A 930 4.09 28.48 -24.13
C VAL A 930 4.55 27.68 -22.90
N LEU A 931 5.86 27.63 -22.71
CA LEU A 931 6.52 27.14 -21.49
C LEU A 931 7.10 28.33 -20.72
N VAL A 932 6.71 28.53 -19.46
CA VAL A 932 7.30 29.57 -18.60
C VAL A 932 8.65 29.09 -18.06
N SER A 933 9.64 29.97 -18.07
CA SER A 933 10.97 29.72 -17.55
C SER A 933 11.32 30.72 -16.43
N PRO A 934 11.81 30.24 -15.27
CA PRO A 934 12.10 31.10 -14.13
C PRO A 934 13.39 31.91 -14.26
N ASN A 935 14.35 31.44 -15.04
CA ASN A 935 15.66 32.07 -15.21
C ASN A 935 16.32 31.57 -16.49
N ARG A 936 17.33 32.31 -16.96
CA ARG A 936 18.07 31.95 -18.19
C ARG A 936 18.82 30.62 -18.07
N PHE A 937 19.20 30.22 -16.85
CA PHE A 937 19.79 28.91 -16.58
C PHE A 937 18.82 27.76 -16.90
N SER A 938 17.56 27.88 -16.50
CA SER A 938 16.56 26.82 -16.62
C SER A 938 16.03 26.65 -18.04
N THR A 939 16.02 27.71 -18.85
CA THR A 939 15.48 27.69 -20.22
C THR A 939 16.01 26.53 -21.07
N PRO A 940 17.34 26.36 -21.27
CA PRO A 940 17.85 25.26 -22.08
C PRO A 940 17.57 23.88 -21.45
N LEU A 941 17.58 23.77 -20.12
CA LEU A 941 17.34 22.52 -19.40
C LEU A 941 15.88 22.06 -19.54
N LEU A 942 14.92 22.95 -19.31
CA LEU A 942 13.49 22.64 -19.43
C LEU A 942 13.13 22.29 -20.89
N ARG A 943 13.70 22.99 -21.88
CA ARG A 943 13.53 22.64 -23.30
C ARG A 943 14.06 21.24 -23.61
N GLY A 944 15.27 20.92 -23.17
CA GLY A 944 15.90 19.61 -23.39
C GLY A 944 15.16 18.47 -22.71
N ALA A 945 14.92 18.61 -21.40
CA ALA A 945 14.29 17.60 -20.55
C ALA A 945 12.88 17.20 -21.04
N PHE A 946 12.09 18.14 -21.56
CA PHE A 946 10.75 17.86 -22.08
C PHE A 946 10.70 17.64 -23.59
N GLY A 947 11.76 17.97 -24.32
CA GLY A 947 11.74 18.00 -25.78
C GLY A 947 10.79 19.07 -26.34
N HIS A 948 10.65 20.19 -25.65
CA HIS A 948 9.80 21.29 -26.08
C HIS A 948 10.50 22.14 -27.14
N THR A 949 9.87 22.30 -28.30
CA THR A 949 10.40 23.08 -29.43
C THR A 949 9.69 24.43 -29.62
N GLY A 950 8.59 24.67 -28.90
CA GLY A 950 7.76 25.87 -29.02
C GLY A 950 8.32 27.11 -28.31
N ALA A 951 7.43 28.05 -28.05
CA ALA A 951 7.74 29.32 -27.39
C ALA A 951 8.04 29.11 -25.90
N VAL A 952 9.08 29.79 -25.42
CA VAL A 952 9.43 29.86 -24.00
C VAL A 952 9.31 31.31 -23.57
N LEU A 953 8.63 31.56 -22.45
CA LEU A 953 8.51 32.87 -21.85
C LEU A 953 9.45 32.97 -20.65
N GLU A 954 10.57 33.67 -20.85
CA GLU A 954 11.54 34.00 -19.80
C GLU A 954 11.06 35.21 -19.02
N CYS A 955 10.35 34.99 -17.91
CA CYS A 955 9.74 36.06 -17.12
C CYS A 955 9.77 35.86 -15.60
N GLY A 956 10.50 34.85 -15.10
CA GLY A 956 10.37 34.44 -13.69
C GLY A 956 9.16 33.54 -13.48
N TYR A 957 8.87 33.21 -12.21
CA TYR A 957 7.64 32.47 -11.89
C TYR A 957 6.54 33.39 -11.35
N PRO A 958 5.31 33.34 -11.89
CA PRO A 958 4.17 34.08 -11.35
C PRO A 958 3.95 33.90 -9.84
N ARG A 959 4.22 32.71 -9.28
CA ARG A 959 4.08 32.48 -7.83
C ARG A 959 5.05 33.30 -6.96
N ASN A 960 6.14 33.79 -7.54
CA ASN A 960 7.18 34.54 -6.83
C ASN A 960 6.88 36.04 -6.80
N ASP A 961 5.91 36.52 -7.58
CA ASP A 961 5.51 37.94 -7.58
C ASP A 961 5.10 38.43 -6.18
N LEU A 962 4.51 37.55 -5.36
CA LEU A 962 4.17 37.83 -3.97
C LEU A 962 5.38 38.27 -3.11
N LEU A 963 6.59 37.80 -3.42
CA LEU A 963 7.80 38.17 -2.68
C LEU A 963 8.24 39.62 -2.96
N HIS A 964 7.78 40.19 -4.08
CA HIS A 964 8.06 41.57 -4.52
C HIS A 964 6.86 42.51 -4.33
N ALA A 965 5.70 41.98 -3.95
CA ALA A 965 4.47 42.75 -3.79
C ALA A 965 4.63 43.89 -2.77
N VAL A 966 4.04 45.05 -3.08
CA VAL A 966 4.11 46.26 -2.25
C VAL A 966 3.43 46.05 -0.89
N ASP A 967 2.39 45.23 -0.83
CA ASP A 967 1.61 44.92 0.37
C ASP A 967 2.00 43.59 1.02
N ARG A 968 3.16 43.01 0.68
CA ARG A 968 3.61 41.71 1.20
C ARG A 968 3.65 41.63 2.72
N GLU A 969 3.97 42.73 3.42
CA GLU A 969 3.99 42.75 4.90
C GLU A 969 2.60 42.54 5.51
N LYS A 970 1.55 43.04 4.83
CA LYS A 970 0.16 42.81 5.24
C LYS A 970 -0.24 41.35 5.04
N VAL A 971 0.18 40.75 3.94
CA VAL A 971 -0.04 39.31 3.68
C VAL A 971 0.71 38.48 4.71
N ALA A 972 1.98 38.80 5.01
CA ALA A 972 2.79 38.14 6.01
C ALA A 972 2.14 38.16 7.40
N ALA A 973 1.63 39.32 7.83
CA ALA A 973 0.91 39.44 9.10
C ALA A 973 -0.35 38.55 9.16
N SER A 974 -1.15 38.52 8.09
CA SER A 974 -2.34 37.67 7.98
C SER A 974 -2.01 36.17 8.03
N VAL A 975 -0.92 35.75 7.37
CA VAL A 975 -0.46 34.36 7.38
C VAL A 975 0.04 33.96 8.78
N ARG A 976 0.78 34.83 9.48
CA ARG A 976 1.23 34.60 10.86
C ARG A 976 0.06 34.47 11.83
N GLU A 977 -0.94 35.34 11.72
CA GLU A 977 -2.17 35.28 12.51
C GLU A 977 -2.92 33.96 12.27
N ARG A 978 -3.10 33.57 11.00
CA ARG A 978 -3.78 32.33 10.62
C ARG A 978 -3.08 31.08 11.16
N LEU A 979 -1.75 31.10 11.24
CA LEU A 979 -0.94 30.00 11.77
C LEU A 979 -0.73 30.06 13.29
N GLY A 980 -1.24 31.09 13.97
CA GLY A 980 -1.08 31.28 15.41
C GLY A 980 0.38 31.51 15.81
N ILE A 981 1.16 32.18 14.98
CA ILE A 981 2.58 32.47 15.23
C ILE A 981 2.68 33.79 16.01
N PRO A 982 3.28 33.82 17.21
CA PRO A 982 3.45 35.06 17.96
C PRO A 982 4.34 36.07 17.22
N GLU A 983 4.11 37.37 17.44
CA GLU A 983 4.82 38.46 16.73
C GLU A 983 6.33 38.51 17.05
N ASP A 984 6.70 38.13 18.27
CA ASP A 984 8.07 38.14 18.79
C ASP A 984 8.91 36.92 18.36
N ARG A 985 8.28 35.92 17.72
CA ARG A 985 8.95 34.67 17.33
C ARG A 985 9.47 34.71 15.91
N ARG A 986 10.68 34.17 15.71
CA ARG A 986 11.25 33.92 14.38
C ARG A 986 10.66 32.65 13.76
N VAL A 987 10.52 32.62 12.44
CA VAL A 987 9.91 31.49 11.72
C VAL A 987 10.97 30.70 10.97
N VAL A 988 11.09 29.42 11.29
CA VAL A 988 11.94 28.45 10.57
C VAL A 988 11.05 27.58 9.71
N LEU A 989 11.26 27.55 8.40
CA LEU A 989 10.59 26.60 7.51
C LEU A 989 11.51 25.42 7.22
N TYR A 990 11.11 24.22 7.65
CA TYR A 990 11.76 22.98 7.30
C TYR A 990 10.98 22.24 6.19
N ALA A 991 11.59 22.13 5.00
CA ALA A 991 10.96 21.58 3.80
C ALA A 991 11.81 20.50 3.10
N PRO A 992 11.99 19.32 3.72
CA PRO A 992 12.80 18.24 3.15
C PRO A 992 12.14 17.58 1.92
N THR A 993 12.95 17.12 0.99
CA THR A 993 12.46 16.37 -0.18
C THR A 993 12.12 14.92 0.16
N TRP A 994 11.17 14.32 -0.57
CA TRP A 994 10.83 12.91 -0.36
C TRP A 994 11.89 11.96 -0.93
N ARG A 995 11.96 10.75 -0.38
CA ARG A 995 12.93 9.73 -0.81
C ARG A 995 12.25 8.56 -1.54
N GLU A 996 12.64 8.34 -2.78
CA GLU A 996 12.08 7.32 -3.68
C GLU A 996 12.27 5.88 -3.18
N ASN A 997 13.29 5.68 -2.35
CA ASN A 997 13.68 4.40 -1.78
C ASN A 997 12.91 4.04 -0.49
N GLN A 998 11.95 4.87 -0.04
CA GLN A 998 11.13 4.61 1.17
C GLN A 998 9.62 4.43 0.89
N PRO A 999 9.19 3.54 -0.03
CA PRO A 999 7.77 3.38 -0.35
C PRO A 999 6.99 2.68 0.77
N LYS A 1000 5.93 3.36 1.24
CA LYS A 1000 4.86 2.83 2.10
C LYS A 1000 3.67 2.32 1.25
N ARG A 1001 2.72 1.61 1.88
CA ARG A 1001 1.51 1.14 1.19
C ARG A 1001 0.68 2.32 0.69
N GLY A 1002 0.04 2.16 -0.47
CA GLY A 1002 -0.87 3.17 -1.03
C GLY A 1002 -0.22 4.21 -1.93
N GLY A 1003 1.03 4.01 -2.37
CA GLY A 1003 1.73 4.94 -3.27
C GLY A 1003 2.28 6.20 -2.59
N ARG A 1004 2.52 6.12 -1.27
CA ARG A 1004 3.11 7.20 -0.46
C ARG A 1004 4.45 6.78 0.15
N TYR A 1005 5.20 7.74 0.66
CA TYR A 1005 6.55 7.54 1.23
C TYR A 1005 6.57 7.78 2.75
N GLY A 1006 7.61 7.24 3.41
CA GLY A 1006 7.86 7.47 4.84
C GLY A 1006 8.20 8.92 5.16
N LEU A 1007 7.89 9.33 6.39
CA LEU A 1007 8.36 10.57 6.99
C LEU A 1007 9.60 10.22 7.82
N ASP A 1008 10.72 10.86 7.53
CA ASP A 1008 11.97 10.77 8.27
C ASP A 1008 12.51 12.19 8.38
N LEU A 1009 12.28 12.84 9.52
CA LEU A 1009 12.63 14.25 9.71
C LEU A 1009 14.13 14.46 9.95
N ARG A 1010 14.87 13.40 10.35
CA ARG A 1010 16.30 13.45 10.69
C ARG A 1010 16.73 14.55 11.68
N ILE A 1011 15.77 15.24 12.28
CA ILE A 1011 15.94 16.27 13.30
C ILE A 1011 15.16 15.79 14.51
N ASP A 1012 15.84 15.75 15.66
CA ASP A 1012 15.16 15.51 16.94
C ASP A 1012 14.39 16.78 17.32
N LEU A 1013 13.07 16.73 17.16
CA LEU A 1013 12.17 17.85 17.44
C LEU A 1013 12.23 18.28 18.91
N ALA A 1014 12.43 17.35 19.84
CA ALA A 1014 12.52 17.66 21.26
C ALA A 1014 13.87 18.31 21.60
N ALA A 1015 14.96 17.92 20.93
CA ALA A 1015 16.24 18.60 21.05
C ALA A 1015 16.18 20.01 20.45
N ALA A 1016 15.52 20.18 19.29
CA ALA A 1016 15.31 21.48 18.67
C ALA A 1016 14.48 22.41 19.56
N GLU A 1017 13.37 21.93 20.13
CA GLU A 1017 12.53 22.71 21.04
C GLU A 1017 13.31 23.21 22.26
N ARG A 1018 14.15 22.37 22.87
CA ARG A 1018 15.03 22.79 23.99
C ARG A 1018 16.09 23.82 23.58
N ALA A 1019 16.51 23.85 22.33
CA ALA A 1019 17.62 24.67 21.88
C ALA A 1019 17.20 26.04 21.33
N ILE A 1020 16.03 26.11 20.67
CA ILE A 1020 15.55 27.30 19.94
C ILE A 1020 14.05 27.57 20.13
N GLY A 1021 13.35 26.79 20.97
CA GLY A 1021 11.91 26.91 21.18
C GLY A 1021 11.46 28.13 21.99
N ASP A 1022 12.38 28.87 22.60
CA ASP A 1022 12.09 30.09 23.39
C ASP A 1022 11.90 31.35 22.55
N ASP A 1023 12.38 31.38 21.30
CA ASP A 1023 12.30 32.55 20.42
C ASP A 1023 11.97 32.21 18.96
N GLN A 1024 11.81 30.92 18.61
CA GLN A 1024 11.49 30.48 17.25
C GLN A 1024 10.26 29.57 17.20
N VAL A 1025 9.69 29.43 16.00
CA VAL A 1025 8.66 28.46 15.64
C VAL A 1025 9.13 27.69 14.41
N LEU A 1026 9.03 26.37 14.45
CA LEU A 1026 9.40 25.45 13.37
C LEU A 1026 8.16 25.02 12.57
N LEU A 1027 8.06 25.50 11.34
CA LEU A 1027 7.07 25.07 10.36
C LEU A 1027 7.62 23.89 9.57
N VAL A 1028 6.96 22.74 9.64
CA VAL A 1028 7.37 21.53 8.90
C VAL A 1028 6.46 21.33 7.69
N ARG A 1029 7.03 21.43 6.47
CA ARG A 1029 6.31 21.20 5.21
C ARG A 1029 6.80 19.92 4.54
N ARG A 1030 6.02 18.85 4.67
CA ARG A 1030 6.31 17.58 4.01
C ARG A 1030 5.95 17.66 2.52
N HIS A 1031 6.58 16.81 1.72
CA HIS A 1031 6.14 16.61 0.35
C HIS A 1031 4.77 15.93 0.31
N TYR A 1032 3.90 16.29 -0.65
CA TYR A 1032 2.53 15.75 -0.74
C TYR A 1032 2.44 14.22 -0.95
N LEU A 1033 3.54 13.60 -1.40
CA LEU A 1033 3.67 12.13 -1.53
C LEU A 1033 4.03 11.42 -0.21
N VAL A 1034 4.45 12.16 0.81
CA VAL A 1034 4.72 11.62 2.15
C VAL A 1034 3.40 11.53 2.92
N GLY A 1035 3.15 10.38 3.56
CA GLY A 1035 1.96 10.19 4.42
C GLY A 1035 2.24 10.50 5.89
N GLY A 1036 1.21 10.45 6.73
CA GLY A 1036 1.31 10.65 8.19
C GLY A 1036 1.07 12.10 8.64
N THR A 1037 1.52 12.43 9.85
CA THR A 1037 1.44 13.74 10.49
C THR A 1037 2.78 14.08 11.15
N VAL A 1038 3.01 15.36 11.42
CA VAL A 1038 4.11 15.83 12.27
C VAL A 1038 3.51 16.16 13.65
N PRO A 1039 4.13 15.75 14.77
CA PRO A 1039 3.70 16.17 16.10
C PRO A 1039 3.62 17.70 16.19
N GLU A 1040 2.48 18.22 16.61
CA GLU A 1040 2.29 19.66 16.77
C GLU A 1040 2.55 20.07 18.24
N SER A 1041 3.24 21.19 18.43
CA SER A 1041 3.43 21.85 19.73
C SER A 1041 3.35 23.37 19.55
N ASP A 1042 3.61 24.14 20.61
CA ASP A 1042 3.77 25.60 20.48
C ASP A 1042 5.00 25.97 19.65
N PHE A 1043 6.01 25.10 19.62
CA PHE A 1043 7.21 25.22 18.80
C PHE A 1043 7.01 24.65 17.38
N VAL A 1044 6.39 23.47 17.22
CA VAL A 1044 6.29 22.78 15.91
C VAL A 1044 4.90 22.89 15.30
N ARG A 1045 4.81 23.32 14.03
CA ARG A 1045 3.55 23.34 13.25
C ARG A 1045 3.67 22.52 11.96
N ASP A 1046 2.79 21.53 11.76
CA ASP A 1046 2.65 20.85 10.46
C ASP A 1046 1.97 21.79 9.45
N VAL A 1047 2.69 22.30 8.46
CA VAL A 1047 2.16 23.18 7.41
C VAL A 1047 2.07 22.47 6.05
N THR A 1048 2.13 21.14 6.03
CA THR A 1048 2.06 20.32 4.82
C THR A 1048 0.79 20.57 3.99
N ARG A 1049 -0.32 20.86 4.67
CA ARG A 1049 -1.62 21.14 4.06
C ARG A 1049 -1.85 22.62 3.78
N TYR A 1050 -0.93 23.49 4.18
CA TYR A 1050 -1.09 24.92 3.91
C TYR A 1050 -1.09 25.15 2.38
N PRO A 1051 -2.09 25.86 1.83
CA PRO A 1051 -2.34 25.86 0.37
C PRO A 1051 -1.15 26.35 -0.44
N ASP A 1052 -0.59 27.51 -0.09
CA ASP A 1052 0.42 28.18 -0.89
C ASP A 1052 1.81 28.11 -0.24
N VAL A 1053 2.84 27.82 -1.02
CA VAL A 1053 4.20 27.81 -0.48
C VAL A 1053 4.80 29.21 -0.46
N SER A 1054 4.44 30.08 -1.40
CA SER A 1054 4.99 31.45 -1.47
C SER A 1054 4.66 32.26 -0.23
N GLU A 1055 3.46 32.10 0.32
CA GLU A 1055 3.05 32.69 1.59
C GLU A 1055 3.90 32.19 2.78
N LEU A 1056 4.27 30.91 2.79
CA LEU A 1056 5.17 30.38 3.81
C LEU A 1056 6.60 30.91 3.65
N LEU A 1057 7.11 30.97 2.41
CA LEU A 1057 8.43 31.54 2.13
C LEU A 1057 8.48 33.01 2.60
N LEU A 1058 7.41 33.76 2.35
CA LEU A 1058 7.29 35.16 2.74
C LEU A 1058 7.42 35.38 4.26
N ILE A 1059 6.81 34.53 5.08
CA ILE A 1059 6.88 34.66 6.55
C ILE A 1059 8.11 34.02 7.18
N SER A 1060 8.91 33.26 6.43
CA SER A 1060 10.03 32.49 6.97
C SER A 1060 11.30 33.32 7.09
N ASP A 1061 11.89 33.37 8.28
CA ASP A 1061 13.17 34.04 8.54
C ASP A 1061 14.36 33.17 8.10
N VAL A 1062 14.19 31.84 8.11
CA VAL A 1062 15.20 30.85 7.71
C VAL A 1062 14.53 29.71 6.97
N LEU A 1063 15.15 29.26 5.87
CA LEU A 1063 14.78 28.02 5.19
C LEU A 1063 15.77 26.92 5.54
N VAL A 1064 15.27 25.82 6.10
CA VAL A 1064 15.98 24.55 6.22
C VAL A 1064 15.45 23.60 5.15
N THR A 1065 16.32 23.14 4.27
CA THR A 1065 15.94 22.27 3.15
C THR A 1065 17.07 21.30 2.83
N ASP A 1066 16.91 20.47 1.80
CA ASP A 1066 17.98 19.60 1.29
C ASP A 1066 18.24 19.88 -0.20
N TYR A 1067 17.58 19.13 -1.09
CA TYR A 1067 17.71 19.22 -2.54
C TYR A 1067 16.42 19.79 -3.15
N SER A 1068 15.68 20.61 -2.42
CA SER A 1068 14.39 21.17 -2.87
C SER A 1068 14.60 22.31 -3.85
N SER A 1069 13.72 22.44 -4.85
CA SER A 1069 13.70 23.61 -5.73
C SER A 1069 13.28 24.89 -5.01
N LEU A 1070 12.70 24.79 -3.81
CA LEU A 1070 12.30 25.95 -3.00
C LEU A 1070 13.47 26.88 -2.64
N MET A 1071 14.71 26.38 -2.64
CA MET A 1071 15.89 27.22 -2.39
C MET A 1071 16.05 28.31 -3.45
N PHE A 1072 15.67 28.05 -4.71
CA PHE A 1072 15.73 29.03 -5.78
C PHE A 1072 14.68 30.13 -5.62
N ASP A 1073 13.48 29.78 -5.16
CA ASP A 1073 12.43 30.76 -4.89
C ASP A 1073 12.78 31.59 -3.64
N PHE A 1074 13.23 30.92 -2.56
CA PHE A 1074 13.59 31.57 -1.30
C PHE A 1074 14.82 32.47 -1.42
N ALA A 1075 15.73 32.19 -2.36
CA ALA A 1075 16.91 33.02 -2.62
C ALA A 1075 16.55 34.50 -2.82
N GLN A 1076 15.37 34.78 -3.40
CA GLN A 1076 14.85 36.12 -3.65
C GLN A 1076 14.64 36.95 -2.36
N THR A 1077 14.42 36.31 -1.22
CA THR A 1077 14.21 36.98 0.08
C THR A 1077 15.48 37.59 0.66
N GLY A 1078 16.66 37.10 0.26
CA GLY A 1078 17.95 37.47 0.85
C GLY A 1078 18.18 36.93 2.27
N ARG A 1079 17.38 35.94 2.71
CA ARG A 1079 17.40 35.40 4.07
C ARG A 1079 18.24 34.11 4.18
N PRO A 1080 18.75 33.76 5.38
CA PRO A 1080 19.58 32.56 5.58
C PRO A 1080 18.95 31.25 5.09
N MET A 1081 19.75 30.41 4.44
CA MET A 1081 19.41 29.05 4.03
C MET A 1081 20.37 28.03 4.64
N LEU A 1082 19.82 26.94 5.18
CA LEU A 1082 20.58 25.83 5.75
C LEU A 1082 20.22 24.52 5.01
N PHE A 1083 21.22 23.73 4.63
CA PHE A 1083 21.02 22.54 3.82
C PHE A 1083 21.30 21.26 4.61
N HIS A 1084 20.25 20.55 5.05
CA HIS A 1084 20.36 19.28 5.75
C HIS A 1084 20.56 18.12 4.75
N THR A 1085 21.80 17.88 4.35
CA THR A 1085 22.20 16.95 3.29
C THR A 1085 22.85 15.68 3.84
N TYR A 1086 22.16 14.99 4.74
CA TYR A 1086 22.63 13.76 5.41
C TYR A 1086 22.90 12.58 4.45
N ASP A 1087 22.43 12.66 3.20
CA ASP A 1087 22.54 11.61 2.19
C ASP A 1087 23.00 12.13 0.82
N LEU A 1088 23.80 13.21 0.78
CA LEU A 1088 24.18 13.93 -0.44
C LEU A 1088 24.76 13.03 -1.53
N ASP A 1089 25.77 12.23 -1.19
CA ASP A 1089 26.46 11.37 -2.16
C ASP A 1089 25.50 10.33 -2.74
N HIS A 1090 24.67 9.70 -1.89
CA HIS A 1090 23.65 8.76 -2.35
C HIS A 1090 22.61 9.45 -3.26
N TYR A 1091 22.16 10.64 -2.89
CA TYR A 1091 21.13 11.36 -3.63
C TYR A 1091 21.62 11.82 -5.00
N ARG A 1092 22.83 12.41 -5.05
CA ARG A 1092 23.49 12.88 -6.27
C ARG A 1092 23.85 11.71 -7.18
N ASP A 1093 24.56 10.71 -6.66
CA ASP A 1093 25.23 9.72 -7.51
C ASP A 1093 24.34 8.52 -7.82
N THR A 1094 23.33 8.24 -6.98
CA THR A 1094 22.50 7.03 -7.10
C THR A 1094 21.04 7.34 -7.47
N LEU A 1095 20.43 8.36 -6.87
CA LEU A 1095 18.97 8.58 -7.03
C LEU A 1095 18.61 9.38 -8.29
N ARG A 1096 19.04 10.64 -8.40
CA ARG A 1096 18.54 11.52 -9.48
C ARG A 1096 19.60 12.23 -10.30
N GLY A 1097 20.83 12.41 -9.81
CA GLY A 1097 21.79 13.30 -10.46
C GLY A 1097 21.41 14.78 -10.38
N PHE A 1098 22.40 15.66 -10.42
CA PHE A 1098 22.22 17.12 -10.45
C PHE A 1098 22.66 17.71 -11.79
N TYR A 1099 22.12 18.89 -12.11
CA TYR A 1099 22.52 19.66 -13.31
C TYR A 1099 23.80 20.47 -13.10
N PHE A 1100 24.17 20.77 -11.86
CA PHE A 1100 25.40 21.45 -11.50
C PHE A 1100 25.98 20.89 -10.20
N ASP A 1101 27.21 21.27 -9.88
CA ASP A 1101 27.85 20.92 -8.62
C ASP A 1101 27.23 21.72 -7.47
N PHE A 1102 26.24 21.11 -6.82
CA PHE A 1102 25.54 21.71 -5.70
C PHE A 1102 26.47 21.99 -4.52
N ALA A 1103 27.45 21.13 -4.26
CA ALA A 1103 28.31 21.29 -3.09
C ALA A 1103 29.21 22.52 -3.22
N ALA A 1104 29.67 22.81 -4.44
CA ALA A 1104 30.49 23.98 -4.73
C ALA A 1104 29.70 25.29 -4.83
N GLN A 1105 28.39 25.24 -5.09
CA GLN A 1105 27.56 26.42 -5.39
C GLN A 1105 26.45 26.68 -4.37
N ALA A 1106 26.39 25.92 -3.27
CA ALA A 1106 25.34 26.07 -2.27
C ALA A 1106 25.36 27.49 -1.66
N PRO A 1107 24.19 28.17 -1.58
CA PRO A 1107 24.09 29.52 -1.00
C PRO A 1107 24.07 29.51 0.54
N GLY A 1108 24.57 28.45 1.17
CA GLY A 1108 24.53 28.22 2.61
C GLY A 1108 25.25 26.92 3.00
N PRO A 1109 25.42 26.66 4.31
CA PRO A 1109 26.16 25.51 4.80
C PRO A 1109 25.44 24.19 4.51
N LEU A 1110 26.24 23.16 4.21
CA LEU A 1110 25.81 21.78 4.05
C LEU A 1110 26.02 21.04 5.38
N LEU A 1111 24.93 20.63 6.01
CA LEU A 1111 24.86 20.05 7.34
C LEU A 1111 24.44 18.57 7.20
N THR A 1112 25.20 17.68 7.81
CA THR A 1112 25.03 16.22 7.66
C THR A 1112 24.24 15.58 8.79
N THR A 1113 24.09 16.29 9.91
CA THR A 1113 23.36 15.79 11.09
C THR A 1113 22.29 16.78 11.56
N GLY A 1114 21.27 16.26 12.26
CA GLY A 1114 20.24 17.10 12.88
C GLY A 1114 20.80 18.04 13.95
N ASP A 1115 21.84 17.63 14.68
CA ASP A 1115 22.48 18.45 15.71
C ASP A 1115 23.19 19.67 15.11
N GLU A 1116 23.86 19.50 13.96
CA GLU A 1116 24.46 20.61 13.21
C GLU A 1116 23.41 21.62 12.73
N VAL A 1117 22.23 21.13 12.31
CA VAL A 1117 21.09 21.99 11.94
C VAL A 1117 20.60 22.79 13.14
N ILE A 1118 20.43 22.14 14.29
CA ILE A 1118 19.95 22.81 15.51
C ILE A 1118 20.95 23.88 15.98
N GLU A 1119 22.25 23.60 15.92
CA GLU A 1119 23.29 24.57 16.29
C GLU A 1119 23.29 25.77 15.34
N ALA A 1120 23.23 25.54 14.03
CA ALA A 1120 23.17 26.61 13.04
C ALA A 1120 21.91 27.48 13.18
N LEU A 1121 20.81 26.93 13.66
CA LEU A 1121 19.56 27.67 13.89
C LEU A 1121 19.61 28.61 15.10
N ARG A 1122 20.57 28.48 16.03
CA ARG A 1122 20.72 29.42 17.15
C ARG A 1122 21.05 30.82 16.67
N ASP A 1123 22.01 30.93 15.75
CA ASP A 1123 22.34 32.16 15.02
C ASP A 1123 22.51 31.89 13.52
N PRO A 1124 21.40 31.88 12.76
CA PRO A 1124 21.41 31.59 11.33
C PRO A 1124 22.25 32.58 10.53
N ARG A 1125 22.32 33.85 10.94
CA ARG A 1125 23.08 34.89 10.23
C ARG A 1125 24.57 34.67 10.40
N ALA A 1126 25.02 34.34 11.61
CA ALA A 1126 26.41 33.97 11.83
C ALA A 1126 26.78 32.68 11.08
N ALA A 1127 25.90 31.68 11.10
CA ALA A 1127 26.12 30.40 10.42
C ALA A 1127 26.24 30.55 8.88
N THR A 1128 25.53 31.51 8.27
CA THR A 1128 25.59 31.75 6.82
C THR A 1128 26.52 32.88 6.39
N ALA A 1129 27.18 33.59 7.32
CA ALA A 1129 28.00 34.77 7.00
C ALA A 1129 29.12 34.47 5.99
N ALA A 1130 29.76 33.30 6.08
CA ALA A 1130 30.81 32.88 5.15
C ALA A 1130 30.30 32.58 3.72
N TYR A 1131 28.98 32.50 3.52
CA TYR A 1131 28.34 32.16 2.26
C TYR A 1131 27.72 33.37 1.55
N ALA A 1132 27.89 34.60 2.05
CA ALA A 1132 27.28 35.81 1.46
C ALA A 1132 27.61 35.95 -0.04
N ASP A 1133 28.89 35.87 -0.43
CA ASP A 1133 29.30 35.95 -1.84
C ASP A 1133 28.74 34.80 -2.69
N ALA A 1134 28.58 33.60 -2.11
CA ALA A 1134 27.99 32.46 -2.80
C ALA A 1134 26.48 32.65 -2.99
N TYR A 1135 25.80 33.23 -2.01
CA TYR A 1135 24.39 33.59 -2.06
C TYR A 1135 24.13 34.63 -3.13
N ASP A 1136 24.94 35.69 -3.21
CA ASP A 1136 24.78 36.74 -4.23
C ASP A 1136 24.97 36.19 -5.64
N ARG A 1137 26.02 35.38 -5.88
CA ARG A 1137 26.19 34.67 -7.15
C ARG A 1137 25.02 33.74 -7.47
N PHE A 1138 24.48 33.06 -6.46
CA PHE A 1138 23.31 32.19 -6.63
C PHE A 1138 22.09 33.00 -7.09
N ARG A 1139 21.85 34.19 -6.52
CA ARG A 1139 20.77 35.09 -6.98
C ARG A 1139 21.00 35.58 -8.41
N GLU A 1140 22.22 36.00 -8.74
CA GLU A 1140 22.57 36.49 -10.08
C GLU A 1140 22.29 35.45 -11.18
N VAL A 1141 22.47 34.16 -10.87
CA VAL A 1141 22.27 33.07 -11.84
C VAL A 1141 20.84 32.57 -11.88
N PHE A 1142 20.17 32.44 -10.73
CA PHE A 1142 18.89 31.74 -10.63
C PHE A 1142 17.66 32.64 -10.41
N CYS A 1143 17.85 33.94 -10.18
CA CYS A 1143 16.79 34.91 -9.94
C CYS A 1143 16.89 36.13 -10.89
N ASP A 1144 17.48 35.96 -12.08
CA ASP A 1144 17.79 37.06 -13.00
C ASP A 1144 16.56 37.70 -13.69
N LEU A 1145 15.40 37.04 -13.60
CA LEU A 1145 14.17 37.45 -14.28
C LEU A 1145 13.01 37.80 -13.34
N ASP A 1146 13.07 37.46 -12.05
CA ASP A 1146 11.97 37.72 -11.11
C ASP A 1146 11.95 39.20 -10.69
N ASP A 1147 11.02 39.97 -11.26
CA ASP A 1147 10.84 41.42 -11.01
C ASP A 1147 9.49 41.78 -10.36
N GLY A 1148 8.66 40.78 -10.06
CA GLY A 1148 7.32 40.97 -9.49
C GLY A 1148 6.20 41.12 -10.52
N HIS A 1149 6.49 40.94 -11.82
CA HIS A 1149 5.52 41.10 -12.91
C HIS A 1149 5.40 39.86 -13.81
N ALA A 1150 5.81 38.68 -13.32
CA ALA A 1150 5.79 37.44 -14.11
C ALA A 1150 4.36 37.03 -14.49
N ALA A 1151 3.39 37.16 -13.57
CA ALA A 1151 1.98 36.87 -13.83
C ALA A 1151 1.42 37.76 -14.95
N ALA A 1152 1.68 39.07 -14.91
CA ALA A 1152 1.25 40.03 -15.93
C ALA A 1152 1.82 39.65 -17.31
N GLY A 1153 3.11 39.33 -17.39
CA GLY A 1153 3.74 38.90 -18.65
C GLY A 1153 3.13 37.62 -19.24
N VAL A 1154 2.75 36.66 -18.39
CA VAL A 1154 2.03 35.45 -18.84
C VAL A 1154 0.63 35.79 -19.34
N VAL A 1155 -0.11 36.65 -18.62
CA VAL A 1155 -1.47 37.08 -18.99
C VAL A 1155 -1.46 37.81 -20.33
N ASP A 1156 -0.53 38.72 -20.55
CA ASP A 1156 -0.38 39.44 -21.82
C ASP A 1156 -0.12 38.48 -22.98
N ALA A 1157 0.75 37.48 -22.79
CA ALA A 1157 1.02 36.45 -23.79
C ALA A 1157 -0.22 35.58 -24.09
N MET A 1158 -1.00 35.25 -23.05
CA MET A 1158 -2.24 34.49 -23.19
C MET A 1158 -3.28 35.26 -24.01
N LEU A 1159 -3.52 36.54 -23.68
CA LEU A 1159 -4.52 37.37 -24.34
C LEU A 1159 -4.10 37.74 -25.77
N ALA A 1160 -2.83 38.08 -26.00
CA ALA A 1160 -2.32 38.37 -27.34
C ALA A 1160 -2.36 37.13 -28.26
N GLY A 1161 -2.05 35.95 -27.70
CA GLY A 1161 -2.16 34.67 -28.40
C GLY A 1161 -3.61 34.32 -28.79
N ALA A 1162 -4.60 34.75 -28.00
CA ALA A 1162 -6.02 34.59 -28.33
C ALA A 1162 -6.44 35.44 -29.54
N VAL A 1163 -5.96 36.70 -29.59
CA VAL A 1163 -6.34 37.66 -30.64
C VAL A 1163 -5.78 37.28 -32.01
N ARG A 1164 -4.64 36.57 -32.07
CA ARG A 1164 -4.07 36.07 -33.34
C ARG A 1164 -4.75 34.80 -33.88
N GLY A 1165 -5.71 34.23 -33.16
CA GLY A 1165 -6.47 33.03 -33.55
C GLY A 1165 -7.66 33.32 -34.47
N ASP A 1166 -8.12 34.57 -34.56
CA ASP A 1166 -9.21 34.98 -35.45
C ASP A 1166 -8.65 35.49 -36.79
N GLY A 1167 -8.43 34.55 -37.72
CA GLY A 1167 -8.27 34.82 -39.15
C GLY A 1167 -6.87 35.27 -39.60
N MET A 1168 -6.10 34.33 -40.13
CA MET A 1168 -5.07 34.66 -41.13
C MET A 1168 -5.67 34.48 -42.53
N PRO A 1169 -5.67 35.52 -43.38
CA PRO A 1169 -5.97 35.36 -44.80
C PRO A 1169 -4.82 34.61 -45.49
N GLU A 1170 -5.18 33.69 -46.38
CA GLU A 1170 -4.26 33.10 -47.34
C GLU A 1170 -3.52 34.21 -48.12
N GLY A 1171 -2.19 34.16 -48.16
CA GLY A 1171 -1.43 35.18 -48.88
C GLY A 1171 0.04 34.85 -49.08
N GLY A 1172 0.34 34.21 -50.21
CA GLY A 1172 1.52 34.58 -51.00
C GLY A 1172 2.72 33.63 -50.95
N ARG A 1173 2.83 32.79 -51.98
CA ARG A 1173 4.11 32.23 -52.45
C ARG A 1173 5.11 33.34 -52.78
N ALA A 1174 6.36 33.17 -52.35
CA ALA A 1174 7.57 33.39 -53.16
C ALA A 1174 8.69 32.51 -52.58
#